data_AF-A0A7L5A139-F1
#
_entry.id   AF-A0A7L5A139-F1
#
_cell.length_a   1.000
_cell.length_b   1.000
_cell.length_c   1.000
_cell.angle_alpha   90.00
_cell.angle_beta   90.00
_cell.angle_gamma   90.00
#
_symmetry.space_group_name_H-M   'P 1'
#
loop_
_entity.id
_entity.type
_entity.pdbx_description
1 polymer ?
#
loop_
_entity_poly.entity_id
_entity_poly.type
_entity_poly.pdbx_seq_one_letter_code
_entity_poly.pdbx_strand_id
1 'polypeptide(L)'
;MKRLLLLLCLLTAALRLSAQTAAPATTLSGTVRDAAGQPLPGANVFLKTTFDGATADSLGRFRFSTRKTGTLPLVVTLLGYEPQEQPVVLDGSARRLTLVLKPVRNQLGDVTITAGAFEASESRTTVLKPLDIVTTAGALADVSGALNTLPGTTRNGEEGKLFVRGGAAGETRQYLDGLPLQSPYNASVSGVPSRGRFSPMLFKGTVFSTGGYSAEFGQALSAVVGLNSTDLPAETQTGISLLSVGLSLSHQQRWERSSVAVTGDYINLQPYYGLVPQRFGWRVAPQSLGGSVAVRQRTGELGMLKLYGAFTRQEMALTQADPGYPGGQRPVALLSNNEYVNASFRSPLKRGWSLQTGLAGTRDEQDVRPDVQRVHELEQSLLGRVVVTNDSASAYWNLKLGTELLGQRYQMRYQATPETAALQSGFTEQRAAAFAESDISLSNELVARAGVRAEYSAVLGRWNAAPRLALAYQLGEGTQVSGAFGLFYQTPANDLLRAAHSSPNLRFERATHYLLTYQRSHDDRTLRAEAYYKDYAHLTRYNPAAPFDPTAYHTTGTGYARGLDLFWRDKKTFKKTDYWVSYGLLDTRRQQRTDPVLAVPTFASRHNLSVVGKYWISQLHTQVSGTYSYGSPRAYFDPNRPGYNQRRTPSYQDVSLSVSYLTTIRKNLTIVYASCSNVLGRNNVYGYRYAATPDAAGRYEGVAVTPSAPRMLFVGLLISINKHRPADTETAPD
;
A
#
# COMPACT_ATOMS: atom_id res chain seq x y z
N MET A 1 9.27 -77.77 -69.16
CA MET A 1 10.45 -76.89 -69.36
C MET A 1 10.12 -75.39 -69.51
N LYS A 2 8.98 -74.98 -70.11
CA LYS A 2 8.61 -73.55 -70.25
C LYS A 2 8.22 -72.81 -68.95
N ARG A 3 7.78 -73.50 -67.88
CA ARG A 3 7.42 -72.87 -66.59
C ARG A 3 8.62 -72.63 -65.65
N LEU A 4 9.74 -73.33 -65.85
CA LEU A 4 10.96 -73.16 -65.05
C LEU A 4 11.80 -71.96 -65.53
N LEU A 5 11.80 -71.67 -66.84
CA LEU A 5 12.43 -70.46 -67.39
C LEU A 5 11.69 -69.17 -66.99
N LEU A 6 10.37 -69.20 -66.87
CA LEU A 6 9.60 -68.02 -66.43
C LEU A 6 9.85 -67.68 -64.95
N LEU A 7 10.04 -68.69 -64.09
CA LEU A 7 10.39 -68.48 -62.69
C LEU A 7 11.82 -67.93 -62.51
N LEU A 8 12.76 -68.34 -63.38
CA LEU A 8 14.15 -67.85 -63.36
C LEU A 8 14.27 -66.41 -63.92
N CYS A 9 13.42 -66.01 -64.87
CA CYS A 9 13.32 -64.62 -65.35
C CYS A 9 12.61 -63.69 -64.34
N LEU A 10 11.64 -64.19 -63.56
CA LEU A 10 11.00 -63.40 -62.49
C LEU A 10 11.89 -63.25 -61.25
N LEU A 11 12.75 -64.21 -60.93
CA LEU A 11 13.74 -64.08 -59.85
C LEU A 11 14.90 -63.13 -60.18
N THR A 12 15.26 -62.99 -61.47
CA THR A 12 16.33 -62.07 -61.90
C THR A 12 15.85 -60.63 -62.08
N ALA A 13 14.54 -60.41 -62.30
CA ALA A 13 13.93 -59.08 -62.32
C ALA A 13 13.72 -58.48 -60.90
N ALA A 14 13.64 -59.31 -59.85
CA ALA A 14 13.48 -58.87 -58.47
C ALA A 14 14.78 -58.38 -57.79
N LEU A 15 15.95 -58.59 -58.41
CA LEU A 15 17.27 -58.25 -57.86
C LEU A 15 17.85 -56.89 -58.35
N ARG A 16 17.05 -56.06 -59.04
CA ARG A 16 17.50 -54.75 -59.59
C ARG A 16 16.88 -53.51 -58.91
N LEU A 17 16.15 -53.65 -57.79
CA LEU A 17 15.64 -52.51 -57.02
C LEU A 17 16.31 -52.42 -55.63
N SER A 18 17.57 -51.98 -55.62
CA SER A 18 18.19 -51.36 -54.44
C SER A 18 19.37 -50.49 -54.88
N ALA A 19 19.06 -49.26 -55.28
CA ALA A 19 19.99 -48.13 -55.24
C ALA A 19 19.21 -46.82 -55.45
N GLN A 20 18.27 -46.49 -54.56
CA GLN A 20 18.02 -45.07 -54.32
C GLN A 20 19.25 -44.57 -53.56
N THR A 21 20.12 -43.84 -54.24
CA THR A 21 21.19 -43.08 -53.60
C THR A 21 20.54 -42.14 -52.60
N ALA A 22 20.57 -42.52 -51.31
CA ALA A 22 20.16 -41.64 -50.24
C ALA A 22 21.01 -40.36 -50.31
N ALA A 23 20.37 -39.20 -50.22
CA ALA A 23 21.08 -37.93 -50.13
C ALA A 23 22.19 -38.01 -49.06
N PRO A 24 23.40 -37.52 -49.34
CA PRO A 24 24.50 -37.58 -48.39
C PRO A 24 24.08 -36.91 -47.08
N ALA A 25 24.24 -37.64 -45.97
CA ALA A 25 23.90 -37.12 -44.66
C ALA A 25 24.87 -36.00 -44.29
N THR A 26 24.34 -34.82 -43.96
CA THR A 26 25.14 -33.71 -43.43
C THR A 26 25.43 -33.99 -41.96
N THR A 27 26.70 -34.13 -41.58
CA THR A 27 27.09 -34.24 -40.17
C THR A 27 27.33 -32.85 -39.58
N LEU A 28 26.57 -32.51 -38.53
CA LEU A 28 26.76 -31.30 -37.74
C LEU A 28 27.51 -31.67 -36.45
N SER A 29 28.58 -30.94 -36.15
CA SER A 29 29.36 -31.12 -34.92
C SER A 29 29.81 -29.78 -34.37
N GLY A 30 30.15 -29.69 -33.10
CA GLY A 30 30.54 -28.41 -32.54
C GLY A 30 30.69 -28.39 -31.03
N THR A 31 30.82 -27.18 -30.49
CA THR A 31 30.81 -26.92 -29.05
C THR A 31 29.79 -25.84 -28.70
N VAL A 32 29.10 -26.01 -27.58
CA VAL A 32 28.24 -25.01 -26.95
C VAL A 32 28.98 -24.42 -25.74
N ARG A 33 29.08 -23.09 -25.69
CA ARG A 33 29.78 -22.36 -24.62
C ARG A 33 28.94 -21.17 -24.12
N ASP A 34 29.29 -20.65 -22.96
CA ASP A 34 28.78 -19.36 -22.48
C ASP A 34 29.62 -18.18 -23.01
N ALA A 35 29.22 -16.96 -22.68
CA ALA A 35 29.94 -15.74 -23.04
C ALA A 35 31.34 -15.61 -22.39
N ALA A 36 31.60 -16.36 -21.31
CA ALA A 36 32.90 -16.44 -20.64
C ALA A 36 33.80 -17.55 -21.22
N GLY A 37 33.31 -18.28 -22.23
CA GLY A 37 34.03 -19.37 -22.89
C GLY A 37 33.94 -20.72 -22.17
N GLN A 38 33.16 -20.85 -21.10
CA GLN A 38 32.98 -22.11 -20.39
C GLN A 38 32.09 -23.06 -21.18
N PRO A 39 32.38 -24.38 -21.21
CA PRO A 39 31.54 -25.36 -21.88
C PRO A 39 30.19 -25.51 -21.19
N LEU A 40 29.12 -25.63 -21.99
CA LEU A 40 27.75 -25.79 -21.49
C LEU A 40 27.24 -27.23 -21.69
N PRO A 41 27.41 -28.10 -20.69
CA PRO A 41 26.93 -29.47 -20.76
C PRO A 41 25.41 -29.55 -20.70
N GLY A 42 24.82 -30.52 -21.41
CA GLY A 42 23.37 -30.73 -21.42
C GLY A 42 22.58 -29.78 -22.33
N ALA A 43 23.25 -28.91 -23.10
CA ALA A 43 22.59 -28.06 -24.07
C ALA A 43 22.00 -28.89 -25.22
N ASN A 44 20.72 -28.69 -25.54
CA ASN A 44 20.05 -29.37 -26.64
C ASN A 44 20.27 -28.60 -27.94
N VAL A 45 20.84 -29.25 -28.94
CA VAL A 45 21.14 -28.69 -30.26
C VAL A 45 20.33 -29.46 -31.30
N PHE A 46 19.44 -28.80 -32.03
CA PHE A 46 18.54 -29.47 -32.98
C PHE A 46 18.17 -28.58 -34.16
N LEU A 47 17.78 -29.18 -35.27
CA LEU A 47 17.28 -28.45 -36.44
C LEU A 47 15.79 -28.14 -36.26
N LYS A 48 15.42 -26.86 -36.32
CA LYS A 48 14.03 -26.38 -36.16
C LYS A 48 13.13 -27.10 -37.16
N THR A 49 11.93 -27.49 -36.73
CA THR A 49 10.94 -28.26 -37.53
C THR A 49 11.34 -29.71 -37.84
N THR A 50 12.36 -30.26 -37.16
CA THR A 50 12.78 -31.66 -37.28
C THR A 50 13.03 -32.32 -35.92
N PHE A 51 13.19 -33.64 -35.90
CA PHE A 51 13.65 -34.40 -34.73
C PHE A 51 15.17 -34.61 -34.71
N ASP A 52 15.90 -34.07 -35.70
CA ASP A 52 17.34 -34.26 -35.83
C ASP A 52 18.09 -33.32 -34.88
N GLY A 53 18.80 -33.89 -33.91
CA GLY A 53 19.56 -33.14 -32.91
C GLY A 53 20.45 -34.01 -32.04
N ALA A 54 21.17 -33.39 -31.12
CA ALA A 54 21.96 -34.02 -30.07
C ALA A 54 22.00 -33.15 -28.82
N THR A 55 22.27 -33.78 -27.68
CA THR A 55 22.59 -33.09 -26.44
C THR A 55 24.10 -32.95 -26.30
N ALA A 56 24.57 -31.80 -25.84
CA ALA A 56 25.98 -31.51 -25.62
C ALA A 56 26.55 -32.29 -24.42
N ASP A 57 27.75 -32.83 -24.55
CA ASP A 57 28.46 -33.61 -23.52
C ASP A 57 29.06 -32.74 -22.39
N SER A 58 29.80 -33.36 -21.47
CA SER A 58 30.47 -32.69 -20.34
C SER A 58 31.49 -31.61 -20.74
N LEU A 59 31.98 -31.64 -21.98
CA LEU A 59 32.89 -30.66 -22.56
C LEU A 59 32.16 -29.69 -23.51
N GLY A 60 30.82 -29.70 -23.49
CA GLY A 60 29.95 -28.89 -24.33
C GLY A 60 29.95 -29.33 -25.79
N ARG A 61 30.48 -30.51 -26.15
CA ARG A 61 30.55 -30.97 -27.55
C ARG A 61 29.26 -31.64 -27.96
N PHE A 62 28.83 -31.40 -29.19
CA PHE A 62 27.67 -32.08 -29.79
C PHE A 62 28.04 -32.66 -31.16
N ARG A 63 27.33 -33.71 -31.57
CA ARG A 63 27.42 -34.28 -32.92
C ARG A 63 26.14 -35.03 -33.28
N PHE A 64 25.56 -34.73 -34.44
CA PHE A 64 24.47 -35.50 -35.04
C PHE A 64 24.52 -35.41 -36.57
N SER A 65 23.76 -36.24 -37.27
CA SER A 65 23.66 -36.18 -38.73
C SER A 65 22.21 -36.07 -39.16
N THR A 66 21.96 -35.34 -40.24
CA THR A 66 20.64 -35.16 -40.84
C THR A 66 20.68 -35.50 -42.32
N ARG A 67 19.55 -36.00 -42.84
CA ARG A 67 19.34 -36.19 -44.29
C ARG A 67 18.53 -35.06 -44.92
N LYS A 68 18.18 -34.02 -44.15
CA LYS A 68 17.52 -32.81 -44.65
C LYS A 68 18.50 -32.00 -45.49
N THR A 69 17.97 -31.28 -46.47
CA THR A 69 18.73 -30.47 -47.42
C THR A 69 18.23 -29.03 -47.40
N GLY A 70 19.07 -28.08 -47.83
CA GLY A 70 18.75 -26.65 -47.84
C GLY A 70 19.24 -25.92 -46.58
N THR A 71 18.77 -24.68 -46.36
CA THR A 71 19.17 -23.90 -45.18
C THR A 71 18.12 -24.02 -44.09
N LEU A 72 18.49 -24.59 -42.94
CA LEU A 72 17.59 -24.74 -41.79
C LEU A 72 18.15 -24.03 -40.55
N PRO A 73 17.29 -23.53 -39.64
CA PRO A 73 17.73 -22.95 -38.38
C PRO A 73 18.21 -24.08 -37.45
N LEU A 74 19.47 -24.02 -37.05
CA LEU A 74 19.99 -24.79 -35.92
C LEU A 74 19.69 -24.03 -34.64
N VAL A 75 18.92 -24.66 -33.75
CA VAL A 75 18.49 -24.09 -32.48
C VAL A 75 19.31 -24.76 -31.38
N VAL A 76 19.84 -23.95 -30.47
CA VAL A 76 20.44 -24.44 -29.23
C VAL A 76 19.69 -23.88 -28.03
N THR A 77 19.31 -24.76 -27.11
CA THR A 77 18.59 -24.40 -25.88
C THR A 77 19.25 -25.04 -24.67
N LEU A 78 19.28 -24.31 -23.57
CA LEU A 78 19.67 -24.80 -22.25
C LEU A 78 18.85 -24.04 -21.22
N LEU A 79 18.38 -24.73 -20.18
CA LEU A 79 17.65 -24.10 -19.09
C LEU A 79 18.52 -23.00 -18.44
N GLY A 80 17.97 -21.80 -18.26
CA GLY A 80 18.71 -20.64 -17.76
C GLY A 80 19.49 -19.86 -18.82
N TYR A 81 19.39 -20.20 -20.11
CA TYR A 81 20.02 -19.50 -21.23
C TYR A 81 19.01 -19.11 -22.32
N GLU A 82 19.25 -17.97 -22.98
CA GLU A 82 18.43 -17.51 -24.11
C GLU A 82 18.60 -18.47 -25.30
N PRO A 83 17.51 -18.99 -25.90
CA PRO A 83 17.60 -19.81 -27.10
C PRO A 83 18.34 -19.06 -28.23
N GLN A 84 19.37 -19.69 -28.79
CA GLN A 84 20.08 -19.13 -29.94
C GLN A 84 19.67 -19.90 -31.20
N GLU A 85 19.37 -19.16 -32.28
CA GLU A 85 19.11 -19.71 -33.60
C GLU A 85 20.18 -19.25 -34.59
N GLN A 86 20.78 -20.18 -35.34
CA GLN A 86 21.73 -19.88 -36.40
C GLN A 86 21.36 -20.66 -37.67
N PRO A 87 21.25 -20.01 -38.85
CA PRO A 87 21.01 -20.73 -40.10
C PRO A 87 22.23 -21.59 -40.47
N VAL A 88 21.99 -22.84 -40.86
CA VAL A 88 23.01 -23.78 -41.31
C VAL A 88 22.61 -24.36 -42.66
N VAL A 89 23.56 -24.37 -43.60
CA VAL A 89 23.39 -24.96 -44.94
C VAL A 89 23.67 -26.46 -44.88
N LEU A 90 22.70 -27.26 -45.33
CA LEU A 90 22.74 -28.72 -45.36
C LEU A 90 22.94 -29.20 -46.81
N ASP A 91 24.20 -29.22 -47.24
CA ASP A 91 24.65 -29.56 -48.60
C ASP A 91 25.33 -30.94 -48.68
N GLY A 92 25.28 -31.73 -47.61
CA GLY A 92 25.95 -33.03 -47.50
C GLY A 92 27.39 -32.96 -46.97
N SER A 93 27.96 -31.76 -46.78
CA SER A 93 29.29 -31.59 -46.20
C SER A 93 29.26 -31.57 -44.66
N ALA A 94 30.31 -32.06 -44.00
CA ALA A 94 30.41 -31.96 -42.55
C ALA A 94 30.63 -30.49 -42.12
N ARG A 95 29.84 -30.01 -41.16
CA ARG A 95 29.97 -28.65 -40.60
C ARG A 95 30.37 -28.70 -39.14
N ARG A 96 31.34 -27.84 -38.78
CA ARG A 96 31.77 -27.63 -37.40
C ARG A 96 31.36 -26.24 -36.93
N LEU A 97 30.65 -26.16 -35.81
CA LEU A 97 30.04 -24.92 -35.30
C LEU A 97 30.49 -24.64 -33.87
N THR A 98 30.57 -23.36 -33.52
CA THR A 98 30.73 -22.90 -32.14
C THR A 98 29.53 -22.04 -31.80
N LEU A 99 28.71 -22.52 -30.88
CA LEU A 99 27.47 -21.87 -30.45
C LEU A 99 27.71 -21.24 -29.08
N VAL A 100 27.28 -19.99 -28.91
CA VAL A 100 27.50 -19.23 -27.68
C VAL A 100 26.14 -18.82 -27.13
N LEU A 101 25.74 -19.45 -26.04
CA LEU A 101 24.51 -19.11 -25.34
C LEU A 101 24.76 -17.97 -24.35
N LYS A 102 23.81 -17.02 -24.31
CA LYS A 102 23.78 -16.00 -23.27
C LYS A 102 22.89 -16.49 -22.13
N PRO A 103 23.31 -16.36 -20.85
CA PRO A 103 22.42 -16.66 -19.75
C PRO A 103 21.19 -15.76 -19.83
N VAL A 104 20.01 -16.29 -19.53
CA VAL A 104 18.81 -15.48 -19.33
C VAL A 104 19.12 -14.56 -18.16
N ARG A 105 19.14 -13.25 -18.38
CA ARG A 105 19.12 -12.32 -17.24
C ARG A 105 17.79 -12.52 -16.54
N ASN A 106 17.84 -12.80 -15.24
CA ASN A 106 16.65 -12.82 -14.41
C ASN A 106 15.86 -11.54 -14.74
N GLN A 107 14.60 -11.70 -15.14
CA GLN A 107 13.71 -10.55 -15.26
C GLN A 107 13.73 -9.82 -13.90
N LEU A 108 13.46 -8.52 -13.87
CA LEU A 108 13.38 -7.70 -12.64
C LEU A 108 12.41 -8.23 -11.55
N GLY A 109 11.86 -9.45 -11.69
CA GLY A 109 10.97 -10.14 -10.77
C GLY A 109 11.64 -10.89 -9.60
N ASP A 110 12.91 -11.30 -9.68
CA ASP A 110 13.56 -12.05 -8.57
C ASP A 110 14.17 -11.12 -7.51
N VAL A 111 14.62 -9.93 -7.91
CA VAL A 111 15.14 -8.88 -7.01
C VAL A 111 14.25 -7.65 -7.11
N THR A 112 13.43 -7.44 -6.09
CA THR A 112 12.54 -6.28 -6.00
C THR A 112 13.05 -5.26 -4.99
N ILE A 113 12.86 -3.98 -5.31
CA ILE A 113 13.26 -2.88 -4.43
C ILE A 113 12.21 -2.72 -3.33
N THR A 114 12.47 -3.34 -2.19
CA THR A 114 11.55 -3.38 -1.02
C THR A 114 11.91 -2.37 0.07
N ALA A 115 12.94 -1.53 -0.11
CA ALA A 115 13.39 -0.59 0.92
C ALA A 115 12.22 0.29 1.40
N GLY A 116 11.91 0.22 2.70
CA GLY A 116 10.79 0.93 3.29
C GLY A 116 9.38 0.45 2.89
N ALA A 117 9.21 -0.49 1.95
CA ALA A 117 7.91 -0.91 1.43
C ALA A 117 7.40 -2.24 2.02
N PHE A 118 6.14 -2.26 2.47
CA PHE A 118 5.37 -3.43 2.83
C PHE A 118 4.29 -3.61 1.76
N GLU A 119 4.45 -4.57 0.87
CA GLU A 119 3.44 -4.81 -0.16
C GLU A 119 2.41 -5.82 0.32
N ALA A 120 1.15 -5.59 -0.09
CA ALA A 120 0.02 -6.49 -0.03
C ALA A 120 -0.42 -6.87 -1.46
N SER A 121 -0.07 -8.08 -1.91
CA SER A 121 -0.32 -8.67 -3.23
C SER A 121 -0.52 -10.19 -3.11
N GLU A 122 -0.89 -10.87 -4.19
CA GLU A 122 -0.98 -12.34 -4.23
C GLU A 122 0.40 -13.03 -4.38
N SER A 123 1.50 -12.25 -4.40
CA SER A 123 2.87 -12.78 -4.46
C SER A 123 3.27 -13.49 -3.15
N ARG A 124 4.13 -14.51 -3.26
CA ARG A 124 4.76 -15.21 -2.14
C ARG A 124 5.62 -14.30 -1.25
N THR A 125 6.01 -13.12 -1.72
CA THR A 125 6.90 -12.17 -1.00
C THR A 125 6.16 -11.07 -0.22
N THR A 126 4.83 -11.15 -0.17
CA THR A 126 3.94 -10.14 0.37
C THR A 126 3.85 -10.15 1.91
N VAL A 127 3.92 -8.98 2.56
CA VAL A 127 3.91 -8.88 4.03
C VAL A 127 2.50 -8.94 4.63
N LEU A 128 1.47 -8.42 3.96
CA LEU A 128 0.06 -8.52 4.37
C LEU A 128 -0.84 -8.93 3.20
N LYS A 129 -1.84 -9.79 3.39
CA LYS A 129 -2.90 -10.01 2.39
C LYS A 129 -4.07 -9.03 2.62
N PRO A 130 -4.91 -8.74 1.62
CA PRO A 130 -6.15 -7.97 1.86
C PRO A 130 -7.03 -8.56 2.97
N LEU A 131 -7.12 -9.89 3.06
CA LEU A 131 -7.82 -10.58 4.14
C LEU A 131 -7.19 -10.33 5.52
N ASP A 132 -5.88 -10.09 5.59
CA ASP A 132 -5.21 -9.75 6.86
C ASP A 132 -5.75 -8.44 7.45
N ILE A 133 -6.17 -7.50 6.61
CA ILE A 133 -6.70 -6.20 7.07
C ILE A 133 -7.99 -6.39 7.87
N VAL A 134 -8.89 -7.27 7.43
CA VAL A 134 -10.19 -7.48 8.07
C VAL A 134 -10.17 -8.51 9.19
N THR A 135 -9.22 -9.45 9.17
CA THR A 135 -9.12 -10.51 10.19
C THR A 135 -8.19 -10.16 11.36
N THR A 136 -7.44 -9.06 11.28
CA THR A 136 -6.61 -8.58 12.40
C THR A 136 -7.50 -8.05 13.53
N ALA A 137 -7.38 -8.67 14.71
CA ALA A 137 -8.18 -8.28 15.87
C ALA A 137 -7.87 -6.83 16.29
N GLY A 138 -8.92 -6.05 16.57
CA GLY A 138 -8.77 -4.63 16.94
C GLY A 138 -8.44 -3.68 15.77
N ALA A 139 -8.37 -4.17 14.52
CA ALA A 139 -8.27 -3.32 13.33
C ALA A 139 -9.62 -2.71 12.92
N LEU A 140 -10.74 -3.23 13.43
CA LEU A 140 -12.10 -2.74 13.17
C LEU A 140 -12.41 -2.63 11.67
N ALA A 141 -11.93 -3.58 10.85
CA ALA A 141 -12.06 -3.57 9.39
C ALA A 141 -11.62 -2.25 8.73
N ASP A 142 -10.58 -1.62 9.28
CA ASP A 142 -9.98 -0.39 8.77
C ASP A 142 -8.56 -0.64 8.27
N VAL A 143 -8.22 -0.09 7.09
CA VAL A 143 -6.88 -0.24 6.50
C VAL A 143 -5.81 0.35 7.42
N SER A 144 -6.02 1.57 7.95
CA SER A 144 -5.04 2.19 8.86
C SER A 144 -4.99 1.43 10.20
N GLY A 145 -6.11 0.92 10.67
CA GLY A 145 -6.22 0.06 11.85
C GLY A 145 -5.35 -1.19 11.76
N ALA A 146 -5.35 -1.87 10.61
CA ALA A 146 -4.49 -3.03 10.37
C ALA A 146 -3.02 -2.64 10.21
N LEU A 147 -2.73 -1.58 9.44
CA LEU A 147 -1.36 -1.09 9.23
C LEU A 147 -0.69 -0.66 10.55
N ASN A 148 -1.47 -0.20 11.54
CA ASN A 148 -0.98 0.09 12.90
C ASN A 148 -0.43 -1.13 13.68
N THR A 149 -0.47 -2.33 13.09
CA THR A 149 0.20 -3.54 13.63
C THR A 149 1.56 -3.81 12.98
N LEU A 150 1.97 -3.01 11.99
CA LEU A 150 3.26 -3.09 11.33
C LEU A 150 4.31 -2.22 12.06
N PRO A 151 5.61 -2.56 11.96
CA PRO A 151 6.65 -1.75 12.60
C PRO A 151 6.74 -0.36 11.96
N GLY A 152 7.38 0.57 12.67
CA GLY A 152 7.43 1.98 12.27
C GLY A 152 6.14 2.76 12.50
N THR A 153 5.03 2.11 12.87
CA THR A 153 3.76 2.78 13.18
C THR A 153 3.61 3.07 14.69
N THR A 154 2.81 4.09 15.02
CA THR A 154 2.43 4.40 16.40
C THR A 154 0.92 4.46 16.50
N ARG A 155 0.33 3.59 17.33
CA ARG A 155 -1.11 3.64 17.60
C ARG A 155 -1.47 4.96 18.25
N ASN A 156 -2.39 5.69 17.64
CA ASN A 156 -2.97 6.94 18.12
C ASN A 156 -4.49 6.79 18.21
N GLY A 157 -5.01 6.50 19.40
CA GLY A 157 -6.44 6.21 19.58
C GLY A 157 -7.29 7.45 19.80
N GLU A 158 -6.67 8.62 19.94
CA GLU A 158 -7.36 9.91 20.02
C GLU A 158 -7.69 10.50 18.63
N GLU A 159 -6.95 10.13 17.57
CA GLU A 159 -7.24 10.52 16.18
C GLU A 159 -7.64 9.36 15.27
N GLY A 160 -7.21 8.11 15.54
CA GLY A 160 -7.53 6.94 14.70
C GLY A 160 -6.84 6.89 13.33
N LYS A 161 -5.86 7.77 13.09
CA LYS A 161 -5.12 7.88 11.82
C LYS A 161 -3.75 7.19 11.87
N LEU A 162 -3.04 7.16 10.74
CA LEU A 162 -1.75 6.48 10.60
C LEU A 162 -0.56 7.42 10.88
N PHE A 163 0.13 7.19 12.00
CA PHE A 163 1.35 7.90 12.41
C PHE A 163 2.56 7.01 12.18
N VAL A 164 3.56 7.50 11.44
CA VAL A 164 4.69 6.69 10.98
C VAL A 164 6.01 7.37 11.29
N ARG A 165 6.91 6.68 11.99
CA ARG A 165 8.29 7.11 12.29
C ARG A 165 8.39 8.56 12.77
N GLY A 166 7.60 8.90 13.78
CA GLY A 166 7.57 10.24 14.39
C GLY A 166 6.82 11.32 13.58
N GLY A 167 6.28 10.98 12.40
CA GLY A 167 5.43 11.87 11.62
C GLY A 167 3.98 11.87 12.08
N ALA A 168 3.34 13.02 11.97
CA ALA A 168 1.91 13.21 12.14
C ALA A 168 1.11 12.57 11.00
N ALA A 169 -0.20 12.35 11.23
CA ALA A 169 -1.08 11.74 10.24
C ALA A 169 -1.07 12.44 8.87
N GLY A 170 -0.97 13.77 8.84
CA GLY A 170 -0.90 14.56 7.60
C GLY A 170 0.38 14.37 6.79
N GLU A 171 1.41 13.74 7.35
CA GLU A 171 2.67 13.41 6.67
C GLU A 171 2.63 12.04 5.99
N THR A 172 1.50 11.34 6.11
CA THR A 172 1.20 10.06 5.45
C THR A 172 0.17 10.27 4.35
N ARG A 173 0.53 9.94 3.10
CA ARG A 173 -0.36 10.13 1.94
C ARG A 173 -0.97 8.81 1.48
N GLN A 174 -2.28 8.81 1.23
CA GLN A 174 -2.97 7.65 0.67
C GLN A 174 -3.34 7.88 -0.80
N TYR A 175 -3.28 6.82 -1.60
CA TYR A 175 -3.56 6.83 -3.03
C TYR A 175 -4.56 5.73 -3.38
N LEU A 176 -5.44 5.99 -4.34
CA LEU A 176 -6.32 5.00 -4.96
C LEU A 176 -5.96 4.87 -6.44
N ASP A 177 -5.56 3.67 -6.89
CA ASP A 177 -5.15 3.39 -8.28
C ASP A 177 -4.09 4.40 -8.80
N GLY A 178 -3.23 4.87 -7.90
CA GLY A 178 -2.19 5.87 -8.17
C GLY A 178 -2.63 7.34 -8.07
N LEU A 179 -3.89 7.65 -7.79
CA LEU A 179 -4.39 9.02 -7.61
C LEU A 179 -4.45 9.36 -6.11
N PRO A 180 -3.89 10.49 -5.64
CA PRO A 180 -3.86 10.82 -4.21
C PRO A 180 -5.24 11.23 -3.68
N LEU A 181 -5.60 10.71 -2.50
CA LEU A 181 -6.90 10.92 -1.84
C LEU A 181 -6.87 12.15 -0.94
N GLN A 182 -7.49 13.28 -1.27
CA GLN A 182 -7.40 14.50 -0.41
C GLN A 182 -7.89 14.27 1.02
N SER A 183 -9.07 13.65 1.19
CA SER A 183 -9.66 13.32 2.50
C SER A 183 -9.83 11.81 2.69
N PRO A 184 -8.77 11.03 3.01
CA PRO A 184 -8.86 9.56 3.08
C PRO A 184 -9.58 9.06 4.35
N TYR A 185 -9.78 9.93 5.34
CA TYR A 185 -10.42 9.64 6.61
C TYR A 185 -11.76 10.38 6.72
N ASN A 186 -12.71 9.80 7.45
CA ASN A 186 -13.95 10.47 7.82
C ASN A 186 -13.67 11.71 8.69
N ALA A 187 -14.53 12.72 8.60
CA ALA A 187 -14.45 13.86 9.49
C ALA A 187 -14.63 13.42 10.95
N SER A 188 -13.93 14.06 11.86
CA SER A 188 -14.05 13.81 13.30
C SER A 188 -13.69 15.07 14.08
N VAL A 189 -14.00 15.07 15.38
CA VAL A 189 -13.64 16.15 16.29
C VAL A 189 -12.50 15.72 17.22
N SER A 190 -11.84 16.69 17.85
CA SER A 190 -10.69 16.44 18.72
C SER A 190 -11.00 15.42 19.82
N GLY A 191 -10.20 14.37 19.93
CA GLY A 191 -10.34 13.32 20.93
C GLY A 191 -11.28 12.17 20.54
N VAL A 192 -11.96 12.27 19.39
CA VAL A 192 -12.75 11.19 18.81
C VAL A 192 -11.98 10.59 17.62
N PRO A 193 -11.68 9.28 17.62
CA PRO A 193 -10.93 8.67 16.53
C PRO A 193 -11.74 8.66 15.23
N SER A 194 -11.07 8.97 14.13
CA SER A 194 -11.60 8.82 12.78
C SER A 194 -11.33 7.41 12.23
N ARG A 195 -12.04 7.05 11.14
CA ARG A 195 -11.86 5.81 10.37
C ARG A 195 -11.66 6.15 8.90
N GLY A 196 -11.00 5.26 8.16
CA GLY A 196 -10.86 5.35 6.71
C GLY A 196 -12.22 5.32 6.01
N ARG A 197 -12.33 6.05 4.90
CA ARG A 197 -13.58 6.15 4.13
C ARG A 197 -13.86 4.92 3.26
N PHE A 198 -12.82 4.18 2.90
CA PHE A 198 -12.91 3.11 1.92
C PHE A 198 -12.91 1.73 2.58
N SER A 199 -13.84 0.89 2.15
CA SER A 199 -13.87 -0.51 2.58
C SER A 199 -12.60 -1.24 2.11
N PRO A 200 -11.92 -2.02 2.99
CA PRO A 200 -10.79 -2.86 2.58
C PRO A 200 -11.12 -3.84 1.44
N MET A 201 -12.39 -4.25 1.32
CA MET A 201 -12.84 -5.18 0.26
C MET A 201 -12.87 -4.56 -1.14
N LEU A 202 -12.68 -3.23 -1.26
CA LEU A 202 -12.51 -2.58 -2.55
C LEU A 202 -11.15 -2.90 -3.19
N PHE A 203 -10.18 -3.33 -2.39
CA PHE A 203 -8.79 -3.42 -2.79
C PHE A 203 -8.31 -4.87 -2.94
N LYS A 204 -7.65 -5.14 -4.06
CA LYS A 204 -6.91 -6.39 -4.30
C LYS A 204 -5.49 -6.34 -3.74
N GLY A 205 -5.02 -5.16 -3.37
CA GLY A 205 -3.68 -4.97 -2.83
C GLY A 205 -3.49 -3.59 -2.20
N THR A 206 -2.54 -3.51 -1.27
CA THR A 206 -2.16 -2.30 -0.54
C THR A 206 -0.64 -2.23 -0.43
N VAL A 207 -0.02 -1.16 -0.88
CA VAL A 207 1.41 -0.93 -0.70
C VAL A 207 1.58 0.08 0.43
N PHE A 208 2.19 -0.30 1.53
CA PHE A 208 2.50 0.60 2.63
C PHE A 208 4.01 0.86 2.70
N SER A 209 4.44 2.06 2.32
CA SER A 209 5.85 2.45 2.44
C SER A 209 6.06 3.41 3.61
N THR A 210 6.97 3.07 4.51
CA THR A 210 7.38 3.85 5.69
C THR A 210 8.57 4.79 5.42
N GLY A 211 8.97 4.92 4.15
CA GLY A 211 10.06 5.79 3.68
C GLY A 211 10.69 5.26 2.39
N GLY A 212 11.50 6.07 1.72
CA GLY A 212 12.22 5.62 0.51
C GLY A 212 11.33 5.29 -0.70
N TYR A 213 10.07 5.75 -0.72
CA TYR A 213 9.10 5.41 -1.78
C TYR A 213 9.42 6.03 -3.14
N SER A 214 8.94 5.36 -4.20
CA SER A 214 9.10 5.73 -5.61
C SER A 214 8.77 7.19 -5.90
N ALA A 215 9.52 7.80 -6.83
CA ALA A 215 9.31 9.16 -7.35
C ALA A 215 7.90 9.38 -7.94
N GLU A 216 7.17 8.29 -8.19
CA GLU A 216 5.77 8.33 -8.57
C GLU A 216 4.86 8.94 -7.49
N PHE A 217 5.28 8.95 -6.23
CA PHE A 217 4.55 9.53 -5.10
C PHE A 217 5.20 10.82 -4.58
N GLY A 218 4.39 11.75 -4.08
CA GLY A 218 4.81 13.04 -3.52
C GLY A 218 3.84 13.51 -2.43
N GLN A 219 4.04 14.72 -1.90
CA GLN A 219 3.16 15.30 -0.88
C GLN A 219 3.05 14.44 0.39
N ALA A 220 4.18 13.89 0.83
CA ALA A 220 4.32 13.13 2.05
C ALA A 220 5.72 13.35 2.63
N LEU A 221 5.84 13.32 3.95
CA LEU A 221 7.15 13.37 4.63
C LEU A 221 7.49 12.06 5.34
N SER A 222 6.49 11.22 5.61
CA SER A 222 6.66 10.04 6.45
C SER A 222 6.32 8.74 5.74
N ALA A 223 5.15 8.64 5.11
CA ALA A 223 4.72 7.38 4.52
C ALA A 223 3.76 7.54 3.34
N VAL A 224 3.65 6.49 2.54
CA VAL A 224 2.69 6.37 1.45
C VAL A 224 1.90 5.07 1.60
N VAL A 225 0.59 5.13 1.39
CA VAL A 225 -0.31 3.97 1.29
C VAL A 225 -0.93 3.95 -0.10
N GLY A 226 -0.49 3.05 -0.96
CA GLY A 226 -1.09 2.81 -2.28
C GLY A 226 -2.18 1.75 -2.19
N LEU A 227 -3.42 2.10 -2.53
CA LEU A 227 -4.57 1.21 -2.55
C LEU A 227 -4.92 0.87 -3.99
N ASN A 228 -4.79 -0.41 -4.36
CA ASN A 228 -5.08 -0.87 -5.72
C ASN A 228 -6.47 -1.51 -5.74
N SER A 229 -7.40 -0.90 -6.46
CA SER A 229 -8.77 -1.39 -6.53
C SER A 229 -8.85 -2.72 -7.29
N THR A 230 -9.83 -3.54 -6.93
CA THR A 230 -10.11 -4.81 -7.63
C THR A 230 -10.41 -4.55 -9.11
N ASP A 231 -9.85 -5.39 -9.99
CA ASP A 231 -10.10 -5.36 -11.43
C ASP A 231 -11.50 -5.92 -11.73
N LEU A 232 -11.63 -6.94 -12.58
CA LEU A 232 -12.90 -7.64 -12.72
C LEU A 232 -13.07 -8.61 -11.57
N PRO A 233 -14.22 -8.59 -10.87
CA PRO A 233 -14.51 -9.57 -9.84
C PRO A 233 -14.69 -10.96 -10.45
N ALA A 234 -14.55 -11.99 -9.61
CA ALA A 234 -14.66 -13.38 -10.04
C ALA A 234 -16.09 -13.72 -10.51
N GLU A 235 -17.11 -13.18 -9.84
CA GLU A 235 -18.51 -13.56 -10.06
C GLU A 235 -19.50 -12.46 -9.66
N THR A 236 -20.76 -12.66 -10.04
CA THR A 236 -21.90 -11.85 -9.57
C THR A 236 -22.20 -12.23 -8.13
N GLN A 237 -22.32 -11.24 -7.25
CA GLN A 237 -22.50 -11.48 -5.82
C GLN A 237 -23.37 -10.39 -5.20
N THR A 238 -24.28 -10.80 -4.32
CA THR A 238 -24.98 -9.88 -3.42
C THR A 238 -24.47 -10.09 -2.00
N GLY A 239 -23.96 -9.02 -1.38
CA GLY A 239 -23.50 -9.04 0.00
C GLY A 239 -24.49 -8.34 0.92
N ILE A 240 -24.89 -9.00 2.01
CA ILE A 240 -25.70 -8.43 3.08
C ILE A 240 -24.87 -8.46 4.36
N SER A 241 -24.66 -7.31 4.99
CA SER A 241 -23.97 -7.20 6.28
C SER A 241 -24.94 -6.67 7.32
N LEU A 242 -25.26 -7.45 8.33
CA LEU A 242 -26.00 -7.02 9.52
C LEU A 242 -25.01 -6.87 10.66
N LEU A 243 -24.77 -5.64 11.10
CA LEU A 243 -23.76 -5.30 12.10
C LEU A 243 -24.47 -4.83 13.37
N SER A 244 -23.85 -5.05 14.53
CA SER A 244 -24.35 -4.53 15.82
C SER A 244 -24.42 -3.00 15.87
N VAL A 245 -23.83 -2.33 14.88
CA VAL A 245 -23.72 -0.86 14.77
C VAL A 245 -24.26 -0.33 13.45
N GLY A 246 -24.91 -1.17 12.62
CA GLY A 246 -25.36 -0.73 11.30
C GLY A 246 -25.69 -1.87 10.35
N LEU A 247 -25.89 -1.54 9.08
CA LEU A 247 -26.12 -2.52 8.03
C LEU A 247 -25.52 -2.04 6.71
N SER A 248 -25.19 -2.97 5.83
CA SER A 248 -24.75 -2.68 4.48
C SER A 248 -25.35 -3.69 3.50
N LEU A 249 -25.76 -3.18 2.35
CA LEU A 249 -26.20 -3.97 1.21
C LEU A 249 -25.31 -3.63 0.02
N SER A 250 -24.80 -4.67 -0.63
CA SER A 250 -24.00 -4.54 -1.83
C SER A 250 -24.51 -5.51 -2.90
N HIS A 251 -24.49 -5.07 -4.14
CA HIS A 251 -24.74 -5.93 -5.28
C HIS A 251 -23.69 -5.67 -6.35
N GLN A 252 -23.04 -6.73 -6.79
CA GLN A 252 -22.08 -6.70 -7.87
C GLN A 252 -22.55 -7.60 -9.00
N GLN A 253 -22.80 -7.00 -10.15
CA GLN A 253 -23.12 -7.67 -11.39
C GLN A 253 -21.86 -7.85 -12.22
N ARG A 254 -21.56 -9.09 -12.61
CA ARG A 254 -20.40 -9.47 -13.43
C ARG A 254 -20.86 -10.00 -14.79
N TRP A 255 -20.40 -9.35 -15.86
CA TRP A 255 -20.50 -9.83 -17.26
C TRP A 255 -19.11 -10.09 -17.81
N GLU A 256 -18.96 -10.85 -18.88
CA GLU A 256 -17.66 -11.33 -19.41
C GLU A 256 -16.49 -10.33 -19.33
N ARG A 257 -16.71 -9.10 -19.80
CA ARG A 257 -15.70 -8.03 -19.87
C ARG A 257 -15.99 -6.84 -18.95
N SER A 258 -17.07 -6.86 -18.19
CA SER A 258 -17.50 -5.69 -17.41
C SER A 258 -18.09 -6.08 -16.07
N SER A 259 -18.11 -5.13 -15.14
CA SER A 259 -18.84 -5.29 -13.89
C SER A 259 -19.31 -3.97 -13.36
N VAL A 260 -20.47 -3.98 -12.70
CA VAL A 260 -20.99 -2.84 -11.94
C VAL A 260 -21.25 -3.33 -10.52
N ALA A 261 -20.73 -2.61 -9.54
CA ALA A 261 -21.01 -2.83 -8.13
C ALA A 261 -21.65 -1.59 -7.53
N VAL A 262 -22.69 -1.78 -6.73
CA VAL A 262 -23.36 -0.73 -5.96
C VAL A 262 -23.40 -1.18 -4.51
N THR A 263 -23.01 -0.29 -3.60
CA THR A 263 -23.05 -0.52 -2.16
C THR A 263 -23.77 0.64 -1.49
N GLY A 264 -24.63 0.33 -0.53
CA GLY A 264 -25.19 1.28 0.42
C GLY A 264 -24.93 0.80 1.84
N ASP A 265 -24.66 1.74 2.75
CA ASP A 265 -24.40 1.44 4.15
C ASP A 265 -24.97 2.50 5.08
N TYR A 266 -25.40 2.06 6.25
CA TYR A 266 -25.86 2.91 7.33
C TYR A 266 -25.23 2.44 8.64
N ILE A 267 -24.57 3.35 9.34
CA ILE A 267 -23.97 3.10 10.65
C ILE A 267 -24.65 4.01 11.66
N ASN A 268 -25.02 3.46 12.82
CA ASN A 268 -25.56 4.19 13.95
C ASN A 268 -25.03 3.59 15.25
N LEU A 269 -24.19 4.34 15.96
CA LEU A 269 -23.62 3.91 17.24
C LEU A 269 -24.53 4.17 18.44
N GLN A 270 -25.66 4.86 18.28
CA GLN A 270 -26.54 5.22 19.40
C GLN A 270 -27.04 4.00 20.19
N PRO A 271 -27.51 2.90 19.57
CA PRO A 271 -27.94 1.71 20.32
C PRO A 271 -26.77 1.08 21.10
N TYR A 272 -25.59 1.05 20.49
CA TYR A 272 -24.38 0.50 21.10
C TYR A 272 -23.95 1.31 22.33
N TYR A 273 -24.03 2.64 22.27
CA TYR A 273 -23.71 3.52 23.41
C TYR A 273 -24.69 3.39 24.58
N GLY A 274 -25.91 2.92 24.33
CA GLY A 274 -26.85 2.53 25.39
C GLY A 274 -26.43 1.25 26.13
N LEU A 275 -25.63 0.38 25.51
CA LEU A 275 -25.16 -0.88 26.09
C LEU A 275 -23.78 -0.74 26.76
N VAL A 276 -22.88 0.02 26.14
CA VAL A 276 -21.53 0.25 26.64
C VAL A 276 -21.39 1.72 27.04
N PRO A 277 -21.24 2.02 28.35
CA PRO A 277 -21.09 3.38 28.83
C PRO A 277 -19.94 4.11 28.13
N GLN A 278 -20.24 5.33 27.68
CA GLN A 278 -19.27 6.21 27.04
C GLN A 278 -18.84 7.32 27.99
N ARG A 279 -17.59 7.77 27.86
CA ARG A 279 -17.03 8.90 28.61
C ARG A 279 -17.61 10.25 28.15
N PHE A 280 -17.80 10.41 26.84
CA PHE A 280 -18.33 11.64 26.28
C PHE A 280 -19.85 11.72 26.53
N GLY A 281 -20.35 12.93 26.80
CA GLY A 281 -21.79 13.19 26.90
C GLY A 281 -22.41 13.29 25.51
N TRP A 282 -22.61 12.14 24.85
CA TRP A 282 -23.17 12.08 23.50
C TRP A 282 -24.62 12.57 23.51
N ARG A 283 -24.90 13.59 22.70
CA ARG A 283 -26.26 14.01 22.33
C ARG A 283 -26.72 13.32 21.06
N VAL A 284 -25.79 13.15 20.12
CA VAL A 284 -25.96 12.37 18.90
C VAL A 284 -24.71 11.52 18.75
N ALA A 285 -24.82 10.21 18.99
CA ALA A 285 -23.75 9.28 18.70
C ALA A 285 -23.38 9.33 17.20
N PRO A 286 -22.13 8.98 16.82
CA PRO A 286 -21.74 8.99 15.42
C PRO A 286 -22.68 8.11 14.59
N GLN A 287 -23.28 8.73 13.58
CA GLN A 287 -24.11 8.08 12.59
C GLN A 287 -23.70 8.51 11.20
N SER A 288 -23.74 7.58 10.25
CA SER A 288 -23.38 7.86 8.86
C SER A 288 -24.26 7.12 7.88
N LEU A 289 -24.53 7.76 6.75
CA LEU A 289 -25.11 7.17 5.55
C LEU A 289 -24.06 7.23 4.45
N GLY A 290 -23.74 6.07 3.88
CA GLY A 290 -22.75 5.91 2.83
C GLY A 290 -23.32 5.21 1.60
N GLY A 291 -22.69 5.47 0.46
CA GLY A 291 -22.95 4.73 -0.75
C GLY A 291 -21.79 4.81 -1.73
N SER A 292 -21.63 3.78 -2.57
CA SER A 292 -20.62 3.77 -3.61
C SER A 292 -21.06 3.00 -4.86
N VAL A 293 -20.49 3.38 -5.99
CA VAL A 293 -20.66 2.73 -7.29
C VAL A 293 -19.27 2.47 -7.88
N ALA A 294 -19.03 1.23 -8.33
CA ALA A 294 -17.80 0.84 -9.01
C ALA A 294 -18.13 0.20 -10.37
N VAL A 295 -17.69 0.81 -11.45
CA VAL A 295 -17.77 0.27 -12.81
C VAL A 295 -16.38 -0.16 -13.25
N ARG A 296 -16.23 -1.38 -13.76
CA ARG A 296 -15.00 -1.85 -14.41
C ARG A 296 -15.30 -2.37 -15.81
N GLN A 297 -14.44 -2.04 -16.77
CA GLN A 297 -14.56 -2.44 -18.17
C GLN A 297 -13.20 -2.86 -18.74
N ARG A 298 -13.09 -4.10 -19.19
CA ARG A 298 -11.89 -4.64 -19.86
C ARG A 298 -11.87 -4.18 -21.31
N THR A 299 -10.87 -3.36 -21.65
CA THR A 299 -10.71 -2.76 -22.98
C THR A 299 -9.83 -3.61 -23.91
N GLY A 300 -9.02 -4.51 -23.37
CA GLY A 300 -8.21 -5.50 -24.11
C GLY A 300 -7.75 -6.61 -23.19
N GLU A 301 -6.76 -7.42 -23.57
CA GLU A 301 -6.25 -8.50 -22.71
C GLU A 301 -5.69 -7.97 -21.38
N LEU A 302 -4.92 -6.87 -21.44
CA LEU A 302 -4.31 -6.22 -20.27
C LEU A 302 -4.89 -4.82 -19.98
N GLY A 303 -5.81 -4.34 -20.84
CA GLY A 303 -6.43 -3.01 -20.73
C GLY A 303 -7.63 -2.99 -19.78
N MET A 304 -7.71 -1.95 -18.94
CA MET A 304 -8.75 -1.82 -17.91
C MET A 304 -9.14 -0.35 -17.71
N LEU A 305 -10.43 -0.06 -17.83
CA LEU A 305 -11.06 1.18 -17.38
C LEU A 305 -11.81 0.90 -16.08
N LYS A 306 -11.66 1.78 -15.08
CA LYS A 306 -12.39 1.74 -13.82
C LYS A 306 -12.94 3.12 -13.51
N LEU A 307 -14.19 3.16 -13.05
CA LEU A 307 -14.83 4.34 -12.49
C LEU A 307 -15.32 3.96 -11.09
N TYR A 308 -14.99 4.77 -10.09
CA TYR A 308 -15.45 4.61 -8.73
C TYR A 308 -16.00 5.94 -8.22
N GLY A 309 -17.19 5.92 -7.64
CA GLY A 309 -17.81 7.06 -6.99
C GLY A 309 -18.26 6.65 -5.58
N ALA A 310 -18.09 7.53 -4.61
CA ALA A 310 -18.56 7.33 -3.25
C ALA A 310 -19.07 8.62 -2.64
N PHE A 311 -20.04 8.51 -1.74
CA PHE A 311 -20.46 9.61 -0.89
C PHE A 311 -20.61 9.13 0.56
N THR A 312 -20.45 10.05 1.49
CA THR A 312 -20.69 9.79 2.91
C THR A 312 -21.25 11.04 3.57
N ARG A 313 -22.36 10.91 4.27
CA ARG A 313 -22.91 11.92 5.15
C ARG A 313 -22.81 11.44 6.59
N GLN A 314 -22.25 12.27 7.47
CA GLN A 314 -22.00 11.91 8.86
C GLN A 314 -22.44 13.04 9.80
N GLU A 315 -22.96 12.67 10.96
CA GLU A 315 -23.29 13.59 12.04
C GLU A 315 -22.81 13.03 13.39
N MET A 316 -22.37 13.93 14.26
CA MET A 316 -22.19 13.63 15.68
C MET A 316 -22.31 14.90 16.53
N ALA A 317 -22.73 14.74 17.79
CA ALA A 317 -22.77 15.82 18.76
C ALA A 317 -22.48 15.28 20.17
N LEU A 318 -21.56 15.91 20.89
CA LEU A 318 -21.14 15.50 22.22
C LEU A 318 -20.81 16.69 23.12
N THR A 319 -20.68 16.41 24.42
CA THR A 319 -19.94 17.25 25.37
C THR A 319 -18.67 16.53 25.79
N GLN A 320 -17.57 17.28 25.85
CA GLN A 320 -16.28 16.77 26.30
C GLN A 320 -15.70 17.65 27.40
N ALA A 321 -14.96 17.03 28.31
CA ALA A 321 -14.24 17.75 29.34
C ALA A 321 -13.23 18.72 28.72
N ASP A 322 -13.34 19.98 29.09
CA ASP A 322 -12.46 21.08 28.67
C ASP A 322 -12.24 21.99 29.88
N PRO A 323 -11.10 21.85 30.59
CA PRO A 323 -10.82 22.64 31.79
C PRO A 323 -10.80 24.15 31.56
N GLY A 324 -10.58 24.60 30.31
CA GLY A 324 -10.60 26.02 29.97
C GLY A 324 -12.00 26.57 29.66
N TYR A 325 -13.04 25.73 29.70
CA TYR A 325 -14.41 26.09 29.31
C TYR A 325 -15.30 26.34 30.55
N PRO A 326 -16.18 27.36 30.56
CA PRO A 326 -17.11 27.58 31.66
C PRO A 326 -17.95 26.33 31.98
N GLY A 327 -17.89 25.85 33.22
CA GLY A 327 -18.54 24.60 33.64
C GLY A 327 -17.79 23.32 33.28
N GLY A 328 -16.57 23.42 32.74
CA GLY A 328 -15.64 22.31 32.50
C GLY A 328 -16.05 21.33 31.39
N GLN A 329 -17.17 21.58 30.71
CA GLN A 329 -17.74 20.70 29.67
C GLN A 329 -18.05 21.50 28.41
N ARG A 330 -17.25 21.30 27.36
CA ARG A 330 -17.45 21.99 26.09
C ARG A 330 -18.34 21.18 25.15
N PRO A 331 -19.46 21.75 24.67
CA PRO A 331 -20.26 21.14 23.64
C PRO A 331 -19.58 21.24 22.27
N VAL A 332 -19.64 20.17 21.48
CA VAL A 332 -19.11 20.13 20.10
C VAL A 332 -20.06 19.32 19.23
N ALA A 333 -20.41 19.85 18.07
CA ALA A 333 -21.12 19.12 17.01
C ALA A 333 -20.34 19.15 15.70
N LEU A 334 -20.55 18.13 14.87
CA LEU A 334 -19.97 17.99 13.53
C LEU A 334 -21.04 17.46 12.58
N LEU A 335 -21.20 18.15 11.45
CA LEU A 335 -21.88 17.66 10.26
C LEU A 335 -20.87 17.59 9.14
N SER A 336 -20.84 16.48 8.41
CA SER A 336 -19.92 16.30 7.27
C SER A 336 -20.62 15.66 6.09
N ASN A 337 -20.35 16.19 4.90
CA ASN A 337 -20.72 15.59 3.62
C ASN A 337 -19.45 15.45 2.78
N ASN A 338 -19.23 14.25 2.24
CA ASN A 338 -18.09 13.95 1.40
C ASN A 338 -18.55 13.27 0.13
N GLU A 339 -17.97 13.68 -1.00
CA GLU A 339 -18.18 13.11 -2.32
C GLU A 339 -16.80 12.88 -2.96
N TYR A 340 -16.58 11.67 -3.49
CA TYR A 340 -15.33 11.28 -4.10
C TYR A 340 -15.60 10.55 -5.42
N VAL A 341 -14.88 10.90 -6.48
CA VAL A 341 -14.94 10.24 -7.79
C VAL A 341 -13.53 9.94 -8.28
N ASN A 342 -13.32 8.77 -8.85
CA ASN A 342 -12.04 8.29 -9.36
C ASN A 342 -12.24 7.51 -10.66
N ALA A 343 -11.72 8.03 -11.75
CA ALA A 343 -11.63 7.34 -13.03
C ALA A 343 -10.16 6.96 -13.28
N SER A 344 -9.88 5.70 -13.52
CA SER A 344 -8.54 5.21 -13.87
C SER A 344 -8.60 4.34 -15.11
N PHE A 345 -7.63 4.53 -16.00
CA PHE A 345 -7.47 3.75 -17.21
C PHE A 345 -6.03 3.27 -17.31
N ARG A 346 -5.85 1.98 -17.60
CA ARG A 346 -4.56 1.42 -17.96
C ARG A 346 -4.67 0.63 -19.25
N SER A 347 -3.63 0.70 -20.08
CA SER A 347 -3.54 -0.11 -21.30
C SER A 347 -2.09 -0.35 -21.70
N PRO A 348 -1.74 -1.56 -22.16
CA PRO A 348 -0.51 -1.73 -22.93
C PRO A 348 -0.61 -0.91 -24.23
N LEU A 349 0.55 -0.48 -24.72
CA LEU A 349 0.79 0.17 -26.00
C LEU A 349 1.79 -0.69 -26.81
N LYS A 350 2.21 -0.19 -27.97
CA LYS A 350 3.19 -0.90 -28.83
C LYS A 350 4.61 -0.78 -28.27
N ARG A 351 5.46 -1.76 -28.59
CA ARG A 351 6.91 -1.76 -28.27
C ARG A 351 7.17 -1.57 -26.76
N GLY A 352 6.58 -2.44 -25.94
CA GLY A 352 6.78 -2.48 -24.49
C GLY A 352 6.35 -1.24 -23.71
N TRP A 353 5.70 -0.26 -24.36
CA TRP A 353 5.10 0.88 -23.69
C TRP A 353 3.78 0.50 -23.04
N SER A 354 3.43 1.11 -21.91
CA SER A 354 2.12 1.06 -21.30
C SER A 354 1.72 2.45 -20.79
N LEU A 355 0.42 2.70 -20.73
CA LEU A 355 -0.17 3.95 -20.25
C LEU A 355 -1.02 3.65 -19.02
N GLN A 356 -0.87 4.47 -17.98
CA GLN A 356 -1.78 4.59 -16.86
C GLN A 356 -2.18 6.05 -16.72
N THR A 357 -3.47 6.35 -16.78
CA THR A 357 -4.00 7.70 -16.66
C THR A 357 -5.23 7.70 -15.78
N GLY A 358 -5.54 8.84 -15.16
CA GLY A 358 -6.75 8.95 -14.36
C GLY A 358 -7.09 10.36 -13.92
N LEU A 359 -8.33 10.49 -13.47
CA LEU A 359 -8.92 11.71 -12.93
C LEU A 359 -9.53 11.39 -11.56
N ALA A 360 -9.26 12.23 -10.56
CA ALA A 360 -9.89 12.14 -9.24
C ALA A 360 -10.52 13.49 -8.87
N GLY A 361 -11.75 13.44 -8.36
CA GLY A 361 -12.48 14.60 -7.85
C GLY A 361 -12.84 14.38 -6.38
N THR A 362 -12.70 15.39 -5.54
CA THR A 362 -13.16 15.36 -4.14
C THR A 362 -13.92 16.63 -3.82
N ARG A 363 -15.04 16.49 -3.11
CA ARG A 363 -15.72 17.57 -2.40
C ARG A 363 -15.91 17.13 -0.96
N ASP A 364 -15.34 17.86 -0.02
CA ASP A 364 -15.43 17.59 1.42
C ASP A 364 -15.94 18.85 2.13
N GLU A 365 -17.11 18.75 2.73
CA GLU A 365 -17.79 19.85 3.41
C GLU A 365 -17.98 19.48 4.88
N GLN A 366 -17.51 20.32 5.78
CA GLN A 366 -17.54 20.08 7.22
C GLN A 366 -18.06 21.33 7.96
N ASP A 367 -19.09 21.15 8.77
CA ASP A 367 -19.62 22.14 9.69
C ASP A 367 -19.32 21.68 11.13
N VAL A 368 -18.31 22.27 11.74
CA VAL A 368 -17.96 22.05 13.15
C VAL A 368 -18.53 23.18 13.99
N ARG A 369 -19.20 22.83 15.09
CA ARG A 369 -19.79 23.79 16.03
C ARG A 369 -19.25 23.56 17.44
N PRO A 370 -18.09 24.16 17.78
CA PRO A 370 -17.58 24.16 19.14
C PRO A 370 -18.33 25.24 19.94
N ASP A 371 -19.34 24.83 20.70
CA ASP A 371 -20.25 25.75 21.39
C ASP A 371 -21.00 26.72 20.47
N VAL A 372 -20.98 28.03 20.74
CA VAL A 372 -21.67 29.06 19.93
C VAL A 372 -20.91 29.38 18.64
N GLN A 373 -19.65 28.95 18.55
CA GLN A 373 -18.81 29.17 17.38
C GLN A 373 -19.23 28.24 16.25
N ARG A 374 -19.10 28.71 15.01
CA ARG A 374 -19.29 27.91 13.81
C ARG A 374 -18.07 27.99 12.91
N VAL A 375 -17.53 26.84 12.56
CA VAL A 375 -16.47 26.67 11.58
C VAL A 375 -17.04 25.85 10.44
N HIS A 376 -17.19 26.46 9.28
CA HIS A 376 -17.60 25.79 8.05
C HIS A 376 -16.40 25.72 7.11
N GLU A 377 -16.04 24.51 6.68
CA GLU A 377 -14.93 24.24 5.76
C GLU A 377 -15.46 23.55 4.51
N LEU A 378 -15.00 24.01 3.35
CA LEU A 378 -15.27 23.40 2.06
C LEU A 378 -13.95 23.21 1.32
N GLU A 379 -13.63 21.95 1.03
CA GLU A 379 -12.52 21.56 0.17
C GLU A 379 -13.05 20.94 -1.12
N GLN A 380 -12.60 21.46 -2.26
CA GLN A 380 -12.90 20.94 -3.57
C GLN A 380 -11.60 20.72 -4.33
N SER A 381 -11.45 19.58 -4.98
CA SER A 381 -10.27 19.30 -5.81
C SER A 381 -10.60 18.49 -7.04
N LEU A 382 -9.82 18.73 -8.09
CA LEU A 382 -9.76 17.93 -9.30
C LEU A 382 -8.30 17.67 -9.63
N LEU A 383 -7.95 16.40 -9.79
CA LEU A 383 -6.61 15.95 -10.09
C LEU A 383 -6.60 15.09 -11.35
N GLY A 384 -5.64 15.34 -12.24
CA GLY A 384 -5.32 14.48 -13.36
C GLY A 384 -3.90 13.93 -13.27
N ARG A 385 -3.73 12.69 -13.69
CA ARG A 385 -2.43 12.01 -13.71
C ARG A 385 -2.25 11.22 -14.99
N VAL A 386 -1.06 11.30 -15.58
CA VAL A 386 -0.66 10.48 -16.73
C VAL A 386 0.71 9.88 -16.43
N VAL A 387 0.84 8.57 -16.59
CA VAL A 387 2.07 7.80 -16.41
C VAL A 387 2.26 6.91 -17.62
N VAL A 388 3.47 6.92 -18.18
CA VAL A 388 3.85 6.09 -19.30
C VAL A 388 5.09 5.29 -18.89
N THR A 389 5.03 3.98 -19.06
CA THR A 389 6.11 3.07 -18.68
C THR A 389 6.61 2.31 -19.91
N ASN A 390 7.92 2.26 -20.14
CA ASN A 390 8.54 1.37 -21.12
C ASN A 390 9.25 0.22 -20.41
N ASP A 391 8.80 -1.00 -20.68
CA ASP A 391 9.39 -2.24 -20.16
C ASP A 391 10.07 -3.08 -21.26
N SER A 392 10.33 -2.50 -22.43
CA SER A 392 10.92 -3.22 -23.58
C SER A 392 12.32 -3.75 -23.30
N ALA A 393 13.03 -3.06 -22.42
CA ALA A 393 14.38 -3.41 -21.99
C ALA A 393 14.37 -3.98 -20.57
N SER A 394 13.22 -4.41 -20.02
CA SER A 394 13.03 -4.77 -18.60
C SER A 394 13.99 -5.82 -18.03
N ALA A 395 14.71 -6.59 -18.87
CA ALA A 395 15.83 -7.42 -18.41
C ALA A 395 17.07 -6.62 -17.95
N TYR A 396 17.15 -5.33 -18.30
CA TYR A 396 18.27 -4.42 -18.07
C TYR A 396 17.80 -3.12 -17.43
N TRP A 397 16.72 -2.53 -17.93
CA TRP A 397 16.14 -1.33 -17.35
C TRP A 397 14.69 -1.13 -17.81
N ASN A 398 13.92 -0.38 -17.02
CA ASN A 398 12.65 0.20 -17.45
C ASN A 398 12.71 1.73 -17.36
N LEU A 399 11.74 2.41 -17.96
CA LEU A 399 11.58 3.85 -17.79
C LEU A 399 10.12 4.18 -17.52
N LYS A 400 9.88 4.83 -16.39
CA LYS A 400 8.59 5.37 -15.98
C LYS A 400 8.66 6.89 -16.02
N LEU A 401 7.77 7.51 -16.78
CA LEU A 401 7.60 8.96 -16.86
C LEU A 401 6.18 9.29 -16.42
N GLY A 402 5.99 10.36 -15.65
CA GLY A 402 4.64 10.77 -15.30
C GLY A 402 4.49 12.24 -14.99
N THR A 403 3.24 12.69 -15.07
CA THR A 403 2.81 14.07 -14.81
C THR A 403 1.54 14.07 -13.98
N GLU A 404 1.41 15.06 -13.10
CA GLU A 404 0.24 15.26 -12.25
C GLU A 404 -0.14 16.74 -12.23
N LEU A 405 -1.43 17.02 -12.39
CA LEU A 405 -2.01 18.35 -12.32
C LEU A 405 -3.12 18.34 -11.28
N LEU A 406 -3.09 19.28 -10.33
CA LEU A 406 -4.12 19.46 -9.32
C LEU A 406 -4.64 20.89 -9.37
N GLY A 407 -5.97 21.03 -9.45
CA GLY A 407 -6.68 22.23 -9.04
C GLY A 407 -7.38 21.97 -7.72
N GLN A 408 -7.15 22.82 -6.72
CA GLN A 408 -7.77 22.71 -5.39
C GLN A 408 -8.27 24.07 -4.94
N ARG A 409 -9.47 24.10 -4.35
CA ARG A 409 -10.05 25.27 -3.70
C ARG A 409 -10.40 24.87 -2.27
N TYR A 410 -9.90 25.65 -1.31
CA TYR A 410 -10.23 25.49 0.09
C TYR A 410 -10.82 26.80 0.62
N GLN A 411 -11.93 26.71 1.33
CA GLN A 411 -12.62 27.83 1.94
C GLN A 411 -12.98 27.50 3.39
N MET A 412 -12.72 28.44 4.29
CA MET A 412 -13.09 28.39 5.70
C MET A 412 -13.92 29.64 6.02
N ARG A 413 -15.09 29.43 6.61
CA ARG A 413 -15.94 30.48 7.17
C ARG A 413 -16.05 30.26 8.67
N TYR A 414 -15.52 31.20 9.44
CA TYR A 414 -15.54 31.21 10.90
C TYR A 414 -16.51 32.27 11.43
N GLN A 415 -17.35 31.89 12.38
CA GLN A 415 -18.23 32.80 13.13
C GLN A 415 -18.00 32.57 14.62
N ALA A 416 -17.69 33.64 15.36
CA ALA A 416 -17.43 33.55 16.80
C ALA A 416 -18.73 33.37 17.59
N THR A 417 -19.77 34.13 17.22
CA THR A 417 -21.15 33.97 17.71
C THR A 417 -22.13 34.11 16.54
N PRO A 418 -23.40 33.71 16.70
CA PRO A 418 -24.43 33.86 15.67
C PRO A 418 -24.63 35.30 15.18
N GLU A 419 -24.34 36.30 16.03
CA GLU A 419 -24.51 37.72 15.76
C GLU A 419 -23.27 38.35 15.10
N THR A 420 -22.10 37.71 15.19
CA THR A 420 -20.86 38.22 14.60
C THR A 420 -20.78 37.99 13.09
N ALA A 421 -20.21 38.96 12.38
CA ALA A 421 -19.87 38.80 10.97
C ALA A 421 -18.89 37.63 10.78
N ALA A 422 -19.12 36.83 9.74
CA ALA A 422 -18.27 35.69 9.47
C ALA A 422 -16.93 36.11 8.87
N LEU A 423 -15.84 35.64 9.44
CA LEU A 423 -14.50 35.75 8.87
C LEU A 423 -14.35 34.66 7.81
N GLN A 424 -14.02 35.07 6.58
CA GLN A 424 -13.76 34.16 5.48
C GLN A 424 -12.26 34.12 5.18
N SER A 425 -11.71 32.93 5.01
CA SER A 425 -10.34 32.73 4.55
C SER A 425 -10.28 31.51 3.65
N GLY A 426 -9.27 31.41 2.80
CA GLY A 426 -9.17 30.31 1.86
C GLY A 426 -8.05 30.51 0.87
N PHE A 427 -7.88 29.54 -0.02
CA PHE A 427 -6.90 29.62 -1.10
C PHE A 427 -7.37 28.83 -2.32
N THR A 428 -6.73 29.13 -3.46
CA THR A 428 -6.81 28.31 -4.67
C THR A 428 -5.40 27.88 -5.03
N GLU A 429 -5.21 26.58 -5.18
CA GLU A 429 -3.94 25.97 -5.53
C GLU A 429 -4.03 25.37 -6.93
N GLN A 430 -2.98 25.60 -7.70
CA GLN A 430 -2.73 24.98 -8.99
C GLN A 430 -1.33 24.37 -8.90
N ARG A 431 -1.29 23.04 -8.79
CA ARG A 431 -0.05 22.31 -8.57
C ARG A 431 0.25 21.43 -9.76
N ALA A 432 1.47 21.54 -10.28
CA ALA A 432 1.94 20.74 -11.40
C ALA A 432 3.19 19.97 -10.98
N ALA A 433 3.21 18.67 -11.23
CA ALA A 433 4.35 17.82 -10.95
C ALA A 433 4.71 16.96 -12.16
N ALA A 434 5.99 16.65 -12.28
CA ALA A 434 6.51 15.68 -13.23
C ALA A 434 7.55 14.79 -12.54
N PHE A 435 7.63 13.54 -12.95
CA PHE A 435 8.63 12.61 -12.46
C PHE A 435 9.17 11.70 -13.56
N ALA A 436 10.40 11.25 -13.35
CA ALA A 436 11.04 10.21 -14.14
C ALA A 436 11.69 9.21 -13.17
N GLU A 437 11.56 7.93 -13.45
CA GLU A 437 12.14 6.85 -12.65
C GLU A 437 12.56 5.69 -13.54
N SER A 438 13.67 5.04 -13.20
CA SER A 438 14.17 3.88 -13.91
C SER A 438 14.68 2.85 -12.90
N ASP A 439 14.19 1.62 -13.03
CA ASP A 439 14.80 0.42 -12.47
C ASP A 439 15.89 -0.04 -13.43
N ILE A 440 17.07 -0.35 -12.91
CA ILE A 440 18.28 -0.66 -13.68
C ILE A 440 18.93 -1.91 -13.06
N SER A 441 18.99 -2.98 -13.84
CA SER A 441 19.67 -4.22 -13.49
C SER A 441 21.17 -4.11 -13.77
N LEU A 442 21.95 -3.90 -12.71
CA LEU A 442 23.42 -3.76 -12.78
C LEU A 442 24.10 -5.15 -12.88
N SER A 443 23.56 -6.16 -12.20
CA SER A 443 23.89 -7.58 -12.35
C SER A 443 22.63 -8.43 -12.18
N ASN A 444 22.74 -9.77 -12.12
CA ASN A 444 21.60 -10.64 -11.82
C ASN A 444 21.13 -10.51 -10.36
N GLU A 445 22.03 -10.06 -9.48
CA GLU A 445 21.84 -9.94 -8.03
C GLU A 445 21.70 -8.48 -7.58
N LEU A 446 22.13 -7.51 -8.40
CA LEU A 446 22.16 -6.08 -8.04
C LEU A 446 21.23 -5.26 -8.94
N VAL A 447 20.23 -4.65 -8.32
CA VAL A 447 19.27 -3.74 -8.97
C VAL A 447 19.36 -2.35 -8.34
N ALA A 448 19.33 -1.32 -9.16
CA ALA A 448 19.24 0.08 -8.75
C ALA A 448 17.92 0.71 -9.22
N ARG A 449 17.38 1.66 -8.46
CA ARG A 449 16.32 2.57 -8.89
C ARG A 449 16.75 3.99 -8.72
N ALA A 450 16.79 4.73 -9.82
CA ALA A 450 17.03 6.16 -9.80
C ALA A 450 15.77 6.89 -10.23
N GLY A 451 15.37 7.89 -9.46
CA GLY A 451 14.19 8.69 -9.76
C GLY A 451 14.33 10.14 -9.35
N VAL A 452 13.60 11.02 -10.03
CA VAL A 452 13.49 12.44 -9.69
C VAL A 452 12.06 12.89 -9.86
N ARG A 453 11.56 13.68 -8.91
CA ARG A 453 10.26 14.35 -8.99
C ARG A 453 10.45 15.85 -8.85
N ALA A 454 9.85 16.63 -9.74
CA ALA A 454 9.79 18.08 -9.64
C ALA A 454 8.32 18.53 -9.51
N GLU A 455 8.07 19.56 -8.72
CA GLU A 455 6.72 20.08 -8.50
C GLU A 455 6.70 21.58 -8.26
N TYR A 456 5.70 22.26 -8.82
CA TYR A 456 5.41 23.66 -8.63
C TYR A 456 4.08 23.83 -7.90
N SER A 457 4.07 24.66 -6.85
CA SER A 457 2.85 25.12 -6.16
C SER A 457 2.64 26.59 -6.49
N ALA A 458 1.46 26.91 -7.05
CA ALA A 458 1.08 28.29 -7.34
C ALA A 458 0.81 29.08 -6.06
N VAL A 459 0.24 28.44 -5.02
CA VAL A 459 -0.05 29.14 -3.75
C VAL A 459 1.22 29.53 -3.00
N LEU A 460 2.29 28.73 -3.13
CA LEU A 460 3.61 29.05 -2.58
C LEU A 460 4.48 29.88 -3.54
N GLY A 461 4.14 29.91 -4.83
CA GLY A 461 4.95 30.53 -5.89
C GLY A 461 6.34 29.92 -6.04
N ARG A 462 6.47 28.60 -5.80
CA ARG A 462 7.79 27.94 -5.68
C ARG A 462 7.84 26.58 -6.37
N TRP A 463 9.02 26.27 -6.90
CA TRP A 463 9.42 24.95 -7.37
C TRP A 463 10.10 24.14 -6.27
N ASN A 464 9.97 22.82 -6.34
CA ASN A 464 10.71 21.86 -5.56
C ASN A 464 11.22 20.71 -6.45
N ALA A 465 12.36 20.13 -6.09
CA ALA A 465 12.94 18.96 -6.74
C ALA A 465 13.36 17.92 -5.70
N ALA A 466 13.08 16.65 -5.99
CA ALA A 466 13.18 15.53 -5.07
C ALA A 466 13.84 14.32 -5.75
N PRO A 467 15.19 14.26 -5.82
CA PRO A 467 15.92 13.09 -6.28
C PRO A 467 15.83 11.94 -5.27
N ARG A 468 15.86 10.71 -5.79
CA ARG A 468 15.75 9.45 -5.04
C ARG A 468 16.62 8.38 -5.69
N LEU A 469 17.25 7.56 -4.84
CA LEU A 469 18.08 6.45 -5.24
C LEU A 469 17.83 5.26 -4.31
N ALA A 470 17.65 4.08 -4.86
CA ALA A 470 17.60 2.83 -4.10
C ALA A 470 18.49 1.78 -4.76
N LEU A 471 19.04 0.89 -3.95
CA LEU A 471 19.85 -0.25 -4.36
C LEU A 471 19.32 -1.49 -3.64
N ALA A 472 19.23 -2.61 -4.33
CA ALA A 472 18.87 -3.91 -3.78
C ALA A 472 19.87 -4.95 -4.27
N TYR A 473 20.45 -5.69 -3.33
CA TYR A 473 21.42 -6.75 -3.58
C TYR A 473 20.91 -8.07 -3.01
N GLN A 474 20.82 -9.09 -3.85
CA GLN A 474 20.46 -10.44 -3.47
C GLN A 474 21.67 -11.17 -2.91
N LEU A 475 21.60 -11.58 -1.64
CA LEU A 475 22.66 -12.36 -0.97
C LEU A 475 22.53 -13.87 -1.24
N GLY A 476 21.33 -14.33 -1.60
CA GLY A 476 21.01 -15.72 -1.88
C GLY A 476 19.52 -15.91 -2.14
N GLU A 477 19.08 -17.16 -2.27
CA GLU A 477 17.66 -17.46 -2.49
C GLU A 477 16.79 -16.91 -1.35
N GLY A 478 15.81 -16.08 -1.69
CA GLY A 478 14.90 -15.44 -0.74
C GLY A 478 15.55 -14.45 0.24
N THR A 479 16.84 -14.09 0.09
CA THR A 479 17.56 -13.19 1.01
C THR A 479 18.12 -11.98 0.27
N GLN A 480 17.79 -10.78 0.74
CA GLN A 480 18.24 -9.53 0.13
C GLN A 480 18.60 -8.46 1.17
N VAL A 481 19.52 -7.58 0.78
CA VAL A 481 19.81 -6.32 1.46
C VAL A 481 19.49 -5.18 0.51
N SER A 482 18.79 -4.16 0.97
CA SER A 482 18.51 -2.97 0.19
C SER A 482 18.81 -1.70 0.96
N GLY A 483 19.24 -0.66 0.24
CA GLY A 483 19.47 0.68 0.77
C GLY A 483 18.67 1.69 -0.04
N ALA A 484 18.13 2.72 0.61
CA ALA A 484 17.44 3.79 -0.07
C ALA A 484 17.79 5.16 0.52
N PHE A 485 17.90 6.14 -0.37
CA PHE A 485 18.13 7.54 -0.08
C PHE A 485 17.15 8.39 -0.90
N GLY A 486 16.59 9.44 -0.31
CA GLY A 486 15.76 10.35 -1.08
C GLY A 486 15.34 11.61 -0.35
N LEU A 487 15.00 12.62 -1.14
CA LEU A 487 14.36 13.85 -0.67
C LEU A 487 12.83 13.74 -0.86
N PHE A 488 12.10 14.09 0.19
CA PHE A 488 10.65 14.04 0.26
C PHE A 488 10.11 15.38 0.74
N TYR A 489 8.90 15.72 0.32
CA TYR A 489 8.35 17.05 0.54
C TYR A 489 6.82 17.03 0.57
N GLN A 490 6.25 18.07 1.17
CA GLN A 490 4.83 18.39 1.13
C GLN A 490 4.63 19.90 1.22
N THR A 491 3.48 20.39 0.77
CA THR A 491 3.04 21.73 1.15
C THR A 491 2.63 21.74 2.62
N PRO A 492 2.68 22.88 3.33
CA PRO A 492 2.02 23.03 4.63
C PRO A 492 0.55 22.58 4.57
N ALA A 493 -0.02 22.24 5.72
CA ALA A 493 -1.42 21.81 5.79
C ALA A 493 -2.40 22.97 5.47
N ASN A 494 -3.63 22.63 5.06
CA ASN A 494 -4.63 23.60 4.59
C ASN A 494 -4.94 24.70 5.63
N ASP A 495 -4.89 24.37 6.92
CA ASP A 495 -5.05 25.31 8.05
C ASP A 495 -4.02 26.45 8.04
N LEU A 496 -2.85 26.20 7.45
CA LEU A 496 -1.74 27.14 7.30
C LEU A 496 -1.66 27.72 5.88
N LEU A 497 -1.96 26.95 4.83
CA LEU A 497 -1.91 27.41 3.44
C LEU A 497 -2.92 28.53 3.14
N ARG A 498 -4.06 28.58 3.84
CA ARG A 498 -5.02 29.69 3.74
C ARG A 498 -4.41 31.07 4.04
N ALA A 499 -3.28 31.09 4.75
CA ALA A 499 -2.51 32.29 5.08
C ALA A 499 -1.37 32.59 4.10
N ALA A 500 -1.08 31.71 3.12
CA ALA A 500 0.14 31.79 2.30
C ALA A 500 0.33 33.13 1.58
N HIS A 501 -0.74 33.76 1.08
CA HIS A 501 -0.70 35.08 0.45
C HIS A 501 -0.15 36.18 1.37
N SER A 502 -0.36 36.04 2.68
CA SER A 502 0.11 36.96 3.72
C SER A 502 1.39 36.47 4.41
N SER A 503 1.93 35.32 3.98
CA SER A 503 3.07 34.64 4.59
C SER A 503 4.13 34.27 3.53
N PRO A 504 4.87 35.24 2.96
CA PRO A 504 5.80 35.01 1.85
C PRO A 504 6.96 34.04 2.19
N ASN A 505 7.15 33.79 3.48
CA ASN A 505 8.18 32.88 4.01
C ASN A 505 7.78 31.41 3.96
N LEU A 506 6.50 31.09 3.70
CA LEU A 506 6.06 29.72 3.52
C LEU A 506 6.71 29.09 2.29
N ARG A 507 7.10 27.82 2.45
CA ARG A 507 7.67 26.97 1.40
C ARG A 507 7.30 25.52 1.68
N PHE A 508 7.69 24.63 0.78
CA PHE A 508 7.56 23.19 0.99
C PHE A 508 8.31 22.76 2.26
N GLU A 509 7.65 21.92 3.05
CA GLU A 509 8.28 21.18 4.14
C GLU A 509 9.06 20.00 3.56
N ARG A 510 10.18 19.61 4.19
CA ARG A 510 11.10 18.62 3.62
C ARG A 510 11.53 17.56 4.65
N ALA A 511 11.71 16.34 4.16
CA ALA A 511 12.34 15.25 4.88
C ALA A 511 13.33 14.52 3.98
N THR A 512 14.56 14.31 4.45
CA THR A 512 15.56 13.46 3.79
C THR A 512 15.55 12.09 4.44
N HIS A 513 15.37 11.00 3.69
CA HIS A 513 15.36 9.65 4.26
C HIS A 513 16.62 8.88 3.87
N TYR A 514 17.10 8.07 4.81
CA TYR A 514 18.15 7.08 4.65
C TYR A 514 17.63 5.78 5.25
N LEU A 515 17.64 4.70 4.48
CA LEU A 515 17.12 3.39 4.88
C LEU A 515 18.14 2.31 4.53
N LEU A 516 18.24 1.32 5.42
CA LEU A 516 18.96 0.07 5.18
C LEU A 516 18.08 -1.09 5.67
N THR A 517 17.73 -1.99 4.77
CA THR A 517 16.79 -3.09 4.99
C THR A 517 17.47 -4.41 4.71
N TYR A 518 17.33 -5.36 5.64
CA TYR A 518 17.62 -6.77 5.43
C TYR A 518 16.29 -7.54 5.43
N GLN A 519 16.08 -8.39 4.42
CA GLN A 519 14.90 -9.22 4.32
C GLN A 519 15.29 -10.65 3.95
N ARG A 520 14.66 -11.62 4.63
CA ARG A 520 14.76 -13.04 4.31
C ARG A 520 13.38 -13.67 4.34
N SER A 521 12.98 -14.29 3.23
CA SER A 521 11.75 -15.05 3.08
C SER A 521 12.08 -16.49 2.69
N HIS A 522 11.66 -17.46 3.49
CA HIS A 522 11.93 -18.89 3.28
C HIS A 522 10.83 -19.75 3.91
N ASP A 523 10.23 -20.67 3.15
CA ASP A 523 9.11 -21.54 3.57
C ASP A 523 7.96 -20.80 4.28
N ASP A 524 7.36 -19.78 3.64
CA ASP A 524 6.28 -18.96 4.22
C ASP A 524 6.61 -18.27 5.56
N ARG A 525 7.91 -18.16 5.87
CA ARG A 525 8.44 -17.37 6.98
C ARG A 525 9.15 -16.15 6.41
N THR A 526 8.92 -14.99 7.00
CA THR A 526 9.54 -13.74 6.57
C THR A 526 10.12 -13.01 7.76
N LEU A 527 11.43 -12.76 7.72
CA LEU A 527 12.14 -11.86 8.62
C LEU A 527 12.49 -10.59 7.85
N ARG A 528 12.20 -9.43 8.45
CA ARG A 528 12.65 -8.13 7.96
C ARG A 528 13.21 -7.31 9.11
N ALA A 529 14.35 -6.69 8.89
CA ALA A 529 14.97 -5.73 9.78
C ALA A 529 15.34 -4.48 8.99
N GLU A 530 14.98 -3.29 9.48
CA GLU A 530 15.22 -2.04 8.80
C GLU A 530 15.72 -0.96 9.74
N ALA A 531 16.91 -0.44 9.47
CA ALA A 531 17.43 0.76 10.12
C ALA A 531 17.05 1.98 9.28
N TYR A 532 16.64 3.06 9.94
CA TYR A 532 16.25 4.28 9.25
C TYR A 532 16.77 5.54 9.96
N TYR A 533 17.04 6.57 9.15
CA TYR A 533 17.31 7.93 9.60
C TYR A 533 16.54 8.91 8.69
N LYS A 534 15.82 9.84 9.30
CA LYS A 534 15.04 10.88 8.64
C LYS A 534 15.46 12.23 9.21
N ASP A 535 15.84 13.14 8.33
CA ASP A 535 16.22 14.51 8.67
C ASP A 535 15.15 15.48 8.18
N TYR A 536 14.54 16.22 9.09
CA TYR A 536 13.50 17.19 8.80
C TYR A 536 14.08 18.59 8.67
N ALA A 537 13.70 19.27 7.59
CA ALA A 537 14.02 20.66 7.37
C ALA A 537 12.78 21.40 6.92
N HIS A 538 12.77 22.71 7.13
CA HIS A 538 11.70 23.57 6.65
C HIS A 538 10.33 23.13 7.20
N LEU A 539 10.22 22.78 8.48
CA LEU A 539 8.90 22.61 9.10
C LEU A 539 8.27 23.97 9.40
N THR A 540 6.97 24.10 9.19
CA THR A 540 6.26 25.37 9.44
C THR A 540 6.17 25.64 10.94
N ARG A 541 6.47 26.87 11.37
CA ARG A 541 6.45 27.37 12.74
C ARG A 541 5.69 28.69 12.83
N TYR A 542 5.07 28.95 13.98
CA TYR A 542 4.35 30.19 14.26
C TYR A 542 4.30 30.49 15.75
N ASN A 543 4.06 31.76 16.09
CA ASN A 543 4.05 32.23 17.47
C ASN A 543 2.85 31.64 18.25
N PRO A 544 3.07 30.90 19.35
CA PRO A 544 1.96 30.38 20.16
C PRO A 544 1.10 31.48 20.79
N ALA A 545 1.62 32.69 21.00
CA ALA A 545 0.85 33.81 21.53
C ALA A 545 -0.08 34.46 20.49
N ALA A 546 0.18 34.23 19.19
CA ALA A 546 -0.62 34.73 18.09
C ALA A 546 -0.79 33.64 17.01
N PRO A 547 -1.43 32.50 17.33
CA PRO A 547 -1.44 31.32 16.47
C PRO A 547 -2.28 31.51 15.20
N PHE A 548 -3.07 32.58 15.14
CA PHE A 548 -3.91 32.94 14.00
C PHE A 548 -3.37 34.12 13.19
N ASP A 549 -2.21 34.68 13.57
CA ASP A 549 -1.54 35.74 12.81
C ASP A 549 -0.78 35.12 11.63
N PRO A 550 -1.25 35.32 10.38
CA PRO A 550 -0.59 34.79 9.18
C PRO A 550 0.86 35.27 9.04
N THR A 551 1.17 36.50 9.46
CA THR A 551 2.48 37.10 9.20
C THR A 551 3.59 36.45 10.02
N ALA A 552 3.23 35.78 11.10
CA ALA A 552 4.14 35.05 11.99
C ALA A 552 4.47 33.63 11.49
N TYR A 553 3.98 33.21 10.32
CA TYR A 553 4.21 31.87 9.80
C TYR A 553 5.56 31.80 9.05
N HIS A 554 6.47 30.96 9.56
CA HIS A 554 7.82 30.80 9.02
C HIS A 554 8.20 29.33 8.87
N THR A 555 8.91 29.00 7.79
CA THR A 555 9.33 27.62 7.52
C THR A 555 10.78 27.37 7.96
N THR A 556 11.02 27.52 9.26
CA THR A 556 12.35 27.45 9.90
C THR A 556 12.53 26.24 10.81
N GLY A 557 11.49 25.43 11.01
CA GLY A 557 11.55 24.26 11.88
C GLY A 557 12.44 23.15 11.33
N THR A 558 13.05 22.41 12.25
CA THR A 558 13.96 21.30 11.96
C THR A 558 13.69 20.12 12.88
N GLY A 559 14.24 18.96 12.59
CA GLY A 559 14.12 17.79 13.45
C GLY A 559 14.74 16.54 12.84
N TYR A 560 14.63 15.43 13.56
CA TYR A 560 15.06 14.13 13.07
C TYR A 560 14.15 13.01 13.58
N ALA A 561 14.17 11.88 12.92
CA ALA A 561 13.63 10.61 13.41
C ALA A 561 14.55 9.47 12.98
N ARG A 562 14.94 8.59 13.90
CA ARG A 562 15.83 7.48 13.61
C ARG A 562 15.47 6.26 14.43
N GLY A 563 15.80 5.07 13.95
CA GLY A 563 15.41 3.87 14.66
C GLY A 563 15.65 2.57 13.93
N LEU A 564 15.04 1.52 14.47
CA LEU A 564 15.09 0.14 13.98
C LEU A 564 13.69 -0.43 13.97
N ASP A 565 13.29 -1.00 12.84
CA ASP A 565 12.04 -1.73 12.65
C ASP A 565 12.34 -3.21 12.41
N LEU A 566 11.71 -4.10 13.19
CA LEU A 566 11.82 -5.55 13.08
C LEU A 566 10.44 -6.13 12.82
N PHE A 567 10.37 -7.07 11.87
CA PHE A 567 9.15 -7.78 11.52
C PHE A 567 9.47 -9.26 11.31
N TRP A 568 8.70 -10.12 11.95
CA TRP A 568 8.76 -11.57 11.79
C TRP A 568 7.35 -12.08 11.53
N ARG A 569 7.13 -12.83 10.44
CA ARG A 569 5.89 -13.56 10.17
C ARG A 569 6.18 -15.01 9.92
N ASP A 570 5.35 -15.89 10.46
CA ASP A 570 5.51 -17.33 10.37
C ASP A 570 4.14 -18.01 10.23
N LYS A 571 4.00 -18.74 9.12
CA LYS A 571 2.79 -19.51 8.77
C LYS A 571 3.03 -21.02 8.82
N LYS A 572 4.23 -21.45 9.21
CA LYS A 572 4.70 -22.81 8.98
C LYS A 572 5.01 -23.58 10.25
N THR A 573 5.66 -22.93 11.23
CA THR A 573 6.15 -23.62 12.43
C THR A 573 5.02 -24.28 13.22
N PHE A 574 3.89 -23.59 13.36
CA PHE A 574 2.70 -24.12 14.02
C PHE A 574 1.60 -24.38 12.99
N LYS A 575 1.10 -25.62 12.93
CA LYS A 575 0.03 -26.00 12.00
C LYS A 575 -1.20 -25.12 12.21
N LYS A 576 -1.86 -24.72 11.12
CA LYS A 576 -3.10 -23.91 11.11
C LYS A 576 -2.96 -22.55 11.83
N THR A 577 -1.72 -22.08 12.01
CA THR A 577 -1.41 -20.84 12.71
C THR A 577 -0.69 -19.89 11.77
N ASP A 578 -1.12 -18.63 11.75
CA ASP A 578 -0.42 -17.52 11.11
C ASP A 578 -0.21 -16.45 12.17
N TYR A 579 1.04 -16.14 12.46
CA TYR A 579 1.36 -15.09 13.44
C TYR A 579 2.47 -14.20 12.93
N TRP A 580 2.47 -12.97 13.40
CA TRP A 580 3.57 -12.05 13.20
C TRP A 580 3.83 -11.19 14.42
N VAL A 581 5.09 -10.79 14.53
CA VAL A 581 5.62 -9.91 15.57
C VAL A 581 6.27 -8.72 14.88
N SER A 582 5.83 -7.54 15.27
CA SER A 582 6.32 -6.25 14.78
C SER A 582 6.90 -5.47 15.94
N TYR A 583 8.13 -4.99 15.83
CA TYR A 583 8.75 -4.11 16.81
C TYR A 583 9.35 -2.88 16.12
N GLY A 584 9.09 -1.70 16.67
CA GLY A 584 9.66 -0.45 16.19
C GLY A 584 10.29 0.35 17.34
N LEU A 585 11.58 0.65 17.19
CA LEU A 585 12.32 1.61 18.01
C LEU A 585 12.35 2.96 17.30
N LEU A 586 12.01 4.04 18.00
CA LEU A 586 11.94 5.40 17.47
C LEU A 586 12.61 6.39 18.43
N ASP A 587 13.67 7.05 17.97
CA ASP A 587 14.25 8.24 18.58
C ASP A 587 13.97 9.44 17.67
N THR A 588 13.13 10.37 18.12
CA THR A 588 12.73 11.52 17.31
C THR A 588 12.59 12.78 18.15
N ARG A 589 13.03 13.90 17.58
CA ARG A 589 12.71 15.24 18.07
C ARG A 589 12.52 16.18 16.90
N ARG A 590 11.61 17.13 17.01
CA ARG A 590 11.40 18.19 16.02
C ARG A 590 10.90 19.47 16.68
N GLN A 591 11.09 20.58 15.98
CA GLN A 591 10.59 21.89 16.35
C GLN A 591 9.69 22.36 15.21
N GLN A 592 8.38 22.32 15.43
CA GLN A 592 7.38 22.66 14.41
C GLN A 592 6.18 23.35 15.06
N ARG A 593 5.33 23.97 14.25
CA ARG A 593 4.14 24.70 14.69
C ARG A 593 4.49 25.63 15.85
N THR A 594 3.96 25.36 17.04
CA THR A 594 4.12 26.15 18.25
C THR A 594 5.23 25.65 19.19
N ASP A 595 5.95 24.59 18.83
CA ASP A 595 6.98 24.01 19.69
C ASP A 595 8.10 25.05 19.96
N PRO A 596 8.35 25.42 21.23
CA PRO A 596 9.33 26.46 21.56
C PRO A 596 10.76 25.95 21.41
N VAL A 597 10.97 24.64 21.52
CA VAL A 597 12.27 23.96 21.46
C VAL A 597 12.18 22.68 20.64
N LEU A 598 13.33 22.10 20.29
CA LEU A 598 13.41 20.78 19.69
C LEU A 598 12.91 19.71 20.68
N ALA A 599 11.74 19.12 20.41
CA ALA A 599 11.04 18.27 21.37
C ALA A 599 10.53 16.96 20.74
N VAL A 600 10.31 15.95 21.58
CA VAL A 600 9.65 14.71 21.14
C VAL A 600 8.18 15.04 20.83
N PRO A 601 7.65 14.71 19.64
CA PRO A 601 6.24 14.89 19.34
C PRO A 601 5.35 14.20 20.37
N THR A 602 4.27 14.84 20.79
CA THR A 602 3.42 14.35 21.89
C THR A 602 2.69 13.04 21.59
N PHE A 603 2.53 12.71 20.31
CA PHE A 603 1.95 11.45 19.86
C PHE A 603 2.99 10.32 19.70
N ALA A 604 4.30 10.61 19.77
CA ALA A 604 5.35 9.64 19.51
C ALA A 604 5.62 8.74 20.72
N SER A 605 5.73 7.44 20.46
CA SER A 605 6.18 6.43 21.42
C SER A 605 7.53 5.86 20.97
N ARG A 606 8.48 5.73 21.89
CA ARG A 606 9.86 5.27 21.62
C ARG A 606 9.92 3.79 21.26
N HIS A 607 9.15 2.95 21.95
CA HIS A 607 9.07 1.51 21.70
C HIS A 607 7.62 1.16 21.36
N ASN A 608 7.42 0.53 20.21
CA ASN A 608 6.12 0.01 19.78
C ASN A 608 6.28 -1.47 19.46
N LEU A 609 5.39 -2.30 20.00
CA LEU A 609 5.36 -3.74 19.78
C LEU A 609 3.94 -4.16 19.42
N SER A 610 3.80 -5.00 18.39
CA SER A 610 2.55 -5.67 18.07
C SER A 610 2.81 -7.16 17.86
N VAL A 611 1.96 -8.00 18.45
CA VAL A 611 1.94 -9.44 18.23
C VAL A 611 0.55 -9.80 17.75
N VAL A 612 0.43 -10.29 16.53
CA VAL A 612 -0.83 -10.75 15.95
C VAL A 612 -0.74 -12.25 15.73
N GLY A 613 -1.77 -12.97 16.14
CA GLY A 613 -1.86 -14.42 15.94
C GLY A 613 -3.26 -14.80 15.46
N LYS A 614 -3.32 -15.75 14.54
CA LYS A 614 -4.54 -16.31 13.98
C LYS A 614 -4.45 -17.82 14.01
N TYR A 615 -5.53 -18.47 14.41
CA TYR A 615 -5.61 -19.92 14.50
C TYR A 615 -6.90 -20.43 13.87
N TRP A 616 -6.78 -21.42 12.97
CA TRP A 616 -7.91 -22.06 12.31
C TRP A 616 -8.29 -23.38 12.99
N ILE A 617 -9.55 -23.48 13.43
CA ILE A 617 -10.13 -24.67 14.04
C ILE A 617 -11.06 -25.34 13.02
N SER A 618 -10.51 -26.26 12.21
CA SER A 618 -11.26 -26.93 11.13
C SER A 618 -12.55 -27.58 11.60
N GLN A 619 -12.54 -28.28 12.74
CA GLN A 619 -13.73 -28.99 13.25
C GLN A 619 -14.90 -28.06 13.60
N LEU A 620 -14.63 -26.77 13.81
CA LEU A 620 -15.62 -25.76 14.15
C LEU A 620 -15.84 -24.75 13.02
N HIS A 621 -15.16 -24.90 11.87
CA HIS A 621 -15.14 -23.90 10.80
C HIS A 621 -14.87 -22.48 11.33
N THR A 622 -13.98 -22.36 12.32
CA THR A 622 -13.83 -21.14 13.11
C THR A 622 -12.39 -20.66 13.13
N GLN A 623 -12.18 -19.38 12.80
CA GLN A 623 -10.92 -18.68 13.00
C GLN A 623 -10.97 -17.86 14.29
N VAL A 624 -9.99 -18.05 15.17
CA VAL A 624 -9.76 -17.20 16.33
C VAL A 624 -8.54 -16.32 16.04
N SER A 625 -8.65 -15.02 16.30
CA SER A 625 -7.54 -14.08 16.12
C SER A 625 -7.33 -13.25 17.38
N GLY A 626 -6.08 -12.96 17.68
CA GLY A 626 -5.67 -12.13 18.81
C GLY A 626 -4.60 -11.13 18.40
N THR A 627 -4.62 -9.96 19.04
CA THR A 627 -3.62 -8.92 18.85
C THR A 627 -3.25 -8.31 20.18
N TYR A 628 -1.98 -8.39 20.55
CA TYR A 628 -1.39 -7.61 21.63
C TYR A 628 -0.67 -6.41 21.03
N SER A 629 -0.93 -5.21 21.56
CA SER A 629 -0.23 -3.98 21.17
C SER A 629 0.31 -3.29 22.41
N TYR A 630 1.57 -2.89 22.37
CA TYR A 630 2.26 -2.13 23.41
C TYR A 630 2.90 -0.87 22.83
N GLY A 631 2.78 0.24 23.55
CA GLY A 631 3.48 1.48 23.28
C GLY A 631 4.08 2.03 24.57
N SER A 632 5.37 2.36 24.53
CA SER A 632 6.04 3.05 25.63
C SER A 632 5.38 4.40 25.95
N PRO A 633 5.56 4.92 27.17
CA PRO A 633 5.13 6.26 27.56
C PRO A 633 5.44 7.36 26.54
N ARG A 634 4.45 8.22 26.26
CA ARG A 634 4.59 9.39 25.39
C ARG A 634 4.97 10.62 26.19
N ALA A 635 5.72 11.54 25.58
CA ALA A 635 6.03 12.83 26.18
C ALA A 635 4.84 13.79 26.09
N TYR A 636 4.61 14.61 27.11
CA TYR A 636 3.63 15.70 27.05
C TYR A 636 4.08 16.89 27.88
N PHE A 637 3.62 18.08 27.48
CA PHE A 637 3.87 19.33 28.19
C PHE A 637 2.86 19.49 29.34
N ASP A 638 3.38 19.69 30.55
CA ASP A 638 2.60 20.02 31.74
C ASP A 638 2.92 21.47 32.16
N PRO A 639 2.03 22.44 31.94
CA PRO A 639 2.30 23.85 32.25
C PRO A 639 2.51 24.11 33.75
N ASN A 640 2.15 23.17 34.63
CA ASN A 640 2.39 23.26 36.08
C ASN A 640 3.81 22.88 36.50
N ARG A 641 4.67 22.50 35.55
CA ARG A 641 6.04 22.04 35.81
C ARG A 641 7.02 22.81 34.93
N PRO A 642 8.22 23.13 35.43
CA PRO A 642 9.24 23.76 34.59
C PRO A 642 9.65 22.85 33.42
N GLY A 643 10.00 23.44 32.29
CA GLY A 643 10.43 22.73 31.08
C GLY A 643 9.33 22.46 30.06
N TYR A 644 9.69 21.82 28.94
CA TYR A 644 8.78 21.49 27.85
C TYR A 644 8.83 19.98 27.53
N ASN A 645 7.67 19.35 27.32
CA ASN A 645 7.54 17.89 27.14
C ASN A 645 8.27 17.05 28.22
N GLN A 646 8.18 17.54 29.47
CA GLN A 646 8.87 17.06 30.65
C GLN A 646 8.18 15.88 31.35
N ARG A 647 6.89 15.66 31.10
CA ARG A 647 6.13 14.55 31.69
C ARG A 647 5.95 13.40 30.71
N ARG A 648 5.51 12.26 31.24
CA ARG A 648 5.29 11.01 30.50
C ARG A 648 3.94 10.40 30.85
N THR A 649 3.21 9.94 29.84
CA THR A 649 1.96 9.18 30.05
C THR A 649 2.27 7.79 30.62
N PRO A 650 1.28 7.06 31.17
CA PRO A 650 1.41 5.60 31.29
C PRO A 650 1.67 4.93 29.94
N SER A 651 2.21 3.71 29.95
CA SER A 651 2.35 2.91 28.72
C SER A 651 0.98 2.54 28.15
N TYR A 652 0.86 2.62 26.83
CA TYR A 652 -0.27 2.07 26.08
C TYR A 652 -0.19 0.55 26.05
N GLN A 653 -1.29 -0.13 26.36
CA GLN A 653 -1.41 -1.57 26.16
C GLN A 653 -2.83 -1.94 25.74
N ASP A 654 -2.93 -2.86 24.80
CA ASP A 654 -4.20 -3.36 24.26
C ASP A 654 -4.09 -4.86 23.97
N VAL A 655 -5.08 -5.63 24.42
CA VAL A 655 -5.31 -7.01 23.99
C VAL A 655 -6.66 -7.03 23.30
N SER A 656 -6.66 -7.25 22.00
CA SER A 656 -7.86 -7.35 21.17
C SER A 656 -8.05 -8.79 20.72
N LEU A 657 -9.29 -9.29 20.76
CA LEU A 657 -9.64 -10.65 20.33
C LEU A 657 -10.79 -10.61 19.31
N SER A 658 -10.79 -11.54 18.38
CA SER A 658 -11.90 -11.77 17.46
C SER A 658 -12.09 -13.25 17.13
N VAL A 659 -13.31 -13.58 16.73
CA VAL A 659 -13.73 -14.92 16.30
C VAL A 659 -14.56 -14.77 15.03
N SER A 660 -14.23 -15.57 14.01
CA SER A 660 -14.95 -15.65 12.74
C SER A 660 -15.41 -17.08 12.52
N TYR A 661 -16.72 -17.32 12.60
CA TYR A 661 -17.33 -18.61 12.31
C TYR A 661 -17.88 -18.62 10.88
N LEU A 662 -17.40 -19.56 10.06
CA LEU A 662 -17.80 -19.74 8.68
C LEU A 662 -18.90 -20.81 8.61
N THR A 663 -20.04 -20.47 8.04
CA THR A 663 -21.18 -21.36 7.92
C THR A 663 -21.96 -21.07 6.64
N THR A 664 -23.10 -21.73 6.45
CA THR A 664 -24.01 -21.42 5.35
C THR A 664 -25.44 -21.21 5.84
N ILE A 665 -26.12 -20.19 5.29
CA ILE A 665 -27.55 -19.97 5.48
C ILE A 665 -28.23 -20.14 4.11
N ARG A 666 -29.13 -21.12 3.99
CA ARG A 666 -29.78 -21.47 2.72
C ARG A 666 -28.77 -21.66 1.57
N LYS A 667 -27.65 -22.36 1.85
CA LYS A 667 -26.52 -22.62 0.93
C LYS A 667 -25.66 -21.39 0.55
N ASN A 668 -25.95 -20.21 1.09
CA ASN A 668 -25.13 -19.01 0.89
C ASN A 668 -24.06 -18.94 1.97
N LEU A 669 -22.84 -18.52 1.60
CA LEU A 669 -21.76 -18.33 2.57
C LEU A 669 -22.15 -17.26 3.58
N THR A 670 -22.02 -17.61 4.86
CA THR A 670 -22.31 -16.73 5.97
C THR A 670 -21.12 -16.72 6.92
N ILE A 671 -20.68 -15.52 7.31
CA ILE A 671 -19.65 -15.32 8.33
C ILE A 671 -20.32 -14.68 9.53
N VAL A 672 -20.24 -15.34 10.68
CA VAL A 672 -20.57 -14.76 11.99
C VAL A 672 -19.28 -14.27 12.62
N TYR A 673 -19.14 -12.96 12.73
CA TYR A 673 -17.96 -12.32 13.29
C TYR A 673 -18.29 -11.69 14.64
N ALA A 674 -17.45 -11.94 15.64
CA ALA A 674 -17.51 -11.27 16.93
C ALA A 674 -16.11 -10.76 17.29
N SER A 675 -16.03 -9.56 17.89
CA SER A 675 -14.76 -9.03 18.36
C SER A 675 -14.91 -8.13 19.57
N CYS A 676 -13.85 -8.08 20.37
CA CYS A 676 -13.69 -7.20 21.51
C CYS A 676 -12.30 -6.58 21.44
N SER A 677 -12.24 -5.27 21.27
CA SER A 677 -10.98 -4.52 21.42
C SER A 677 -10.71 -4.23 22.90
N ASN A 678 -9.44 -4.20 23.28
CA ASN A 678 -9.01 -3.96 24.66
C ASN A 678 -9.80 -4.78 25.69
N VAL A 679 -9.79 -6.11 25.55
CA VAL A 679 -10.54 -7.06 26.38
C VAL A 679 -10.27 -6.87 27.88
N LEU A 680 -9.05 -6.48 28.22
CA LEU A 680 -8.63 -6.19 29.61
C LEU A 680 -9.22 -4.87 30.15
N GLY A 681 -9.84 -4.04 29.30
CA GLY A 681 -10.46 -2.78 29.68
C GLY A 681 -9.49 -1.74 30.22
N ARG A 682 -8.22 -1.79 29.79
CA ARG A 682 -7.19 -0.85 30.28
C ARG A 682 -7.53 0.57 29.86
N ASN A 683 -7.52 1.51 30.79
CA ASN A 683 -7.71 2.91 30.44
C ASN A 683 -6.41 3.48 29.83
N ASN A 684 -6.35 3.52 28.50
CA ASN A 684 -5.20 4.03 27.78
C ASN A 684 -5.24 5.57 27.72
N VAL A 685 -4.19 6.21 28.23
CA VAL A 685 -4.03 7.67 28.26
C VAL A 685 -3.06 8.10 27.17
N TYR A 686 -3.51 8.99 26.28
CA TYR A 686 -2.74 9.45 25.13
C TYR A 686 -2.06 10.81 25.33
N GLY A 687 -2.46 11.55 26.38
CA GLY A 687 -1.94 12.86 26.74
C GLY A 687 -2.83 13.54 27.77
N TYR A 688 -2.58 14.82 28.01
CA TYR A 688 -3.37 15.66 28.92
C TYR A 688 -3.68 16.98 28.23
N ARG A 689 -4.92 17.46 28.39
CA ARG A 689 -5.38 18.77 27.94
C ARG A 689 -5.47 19.67 29.16
N TYR A 690 -4.79 20.81 29.12
CA TYR A 690 -4.77 21.79 30.21
C TYR A 690 -5.60 23.02 29.85
N ALA A 691 -6.13 23.70 30.87
CA ALA A 691 -6.72 25.02 30.72
C ALA A 691 -5.69 26.01 30.14
N ALA A 692 -6.15 27.03 29.41
CA ALA A 692 -5.29 28.06 28.87
C ALA A 692 -4.77 29.03 29.95
N THR A 693 -5.50 29.16 31.06
CA THR A 693 -5.19 30.04 32.20
C THR A 693 -5.13 29.23 33.49
N PRO A 694 -4.29 29.63 34.46
CA PRO A 694 -4.23 28.98 35.76
C PRO A 694 -5.44 29.33 36.65
N ASP A 695 -5.71 28.47 37.63
CA ASP A 695 -6.65 28.70 38.73
C ASP A 695 -6.15 29.78 39.69
N ALA A 696 -6.95 30.15 40.69
CA ALA A 696 -6.57 31.14 41.72
C ALA A 696 -5.32 30.76 42.53
N ALA A 697 -4.94 29.47 42.53
CA ALA A 697 -3.72 28.96 43.16
C ALA A 697 -2.53 28.88 42.19
N GLY A 698 -2.66 29.41 40.97
CA GLY A 698 -1.61 29.40 39.96
C GLY A 698 -1.46 28.07 39.22
N ARG A 699 -2.42 27.14 39.34
CA ARG A 699 -2.37 25.81 38.71
C ARG A 699 -3.26 25.73 37.49
N TYR A 700 -2.73 25.26 36.39
CA TYR A 700 -3.47 24.92 35.20
C TYR A 700 -4.19 23.58 35.40
N GLU A 701 -5.51 23.62 35.48
CA GLU A 701 -6.32 22.39 35.55
C GLU A 701 -6.14 21.55 34.29
N GLY A 702 -6.11 20.23 34.45
CA GLY A 702 -5.81 19.30 33.36
C GLY A 702 -6.70 18.08 33.36
N VAL A 703 -7.04 17.58 32.17
CA VAL A 703 -7.82 16.37 31.96
C VAL A 703 -7.08 15.40 31.05
N ALA A 704 -7.11 14.11 31.39
CA ALA A 704 -6.52 13.07 30.56
C ALA A 704 -7.27 12.92 29.23
N VAL A 705 -6.55 12.73 28.14
CA VAL A 705 -7.09 12.36 26.82
C VAL A 705 -7.12 10.83 26.74
N THR A 706 -8.31 10.26 26.66
CA THR A 706 -8.55 8.80 26.62
C THR A 706 -9.60 8.47 25.55
N PRO A 707 -9.71 7.22 25.11
CA PRO A 707 -10.80 6.79 24.23
C PRO A 707 -12.20 7.08 24.79
N SER A 708 -13.20 7.08 23.91
CA SER A 708 -14.63 7.20 24.25
C SER A 708 -15.10 6.13 25.25
N ALA A 709 -14.60 4.91 25.11
CA ALA A 709 -14.83 3.81 26.05
C ALA A 709 -13.57 2.93 26.14
N PRO A 710 -13.33 2.24 27.26
CA PRO A 710 -12.16 1.38 27.40
C PRO A 710 -12.12 0.25 26.38
N ARG A 711 -13.27 -0.26 25.94
CA ARG A 711 -13.39 -1.41 25.02
C ARG A 711 -14.48 -1.18 23.99
N MET A 712 -14.34 -1.80 22.82
CA MET A 712 -15.39 -1.88 21.81
C MET A 712 -15.78 -3.32 21.54
N LEU A 713 -17.07 -3.65 21.71
CA LEU A 713 -17.66 -4.91 21.29
C LEU A 713 -18.32 -4.74 19.93
N PHE A 714 -18.13 -5.70 19.04
CA PHE A 714 -18.72 -5.69 17.72
C PHE A 714 -19.14 -7.10 17.31
N VAL A 715 -20.35 -7.22 16.76
CA VAL A 715 -20.87 -8.46 16.19
C VAL A 715 -21.38 -8.16 14.79
N GLY A 716 -21.09 -9.03 13.83
CA GLY A 716 -21.53 -8.90 12.46
C GLY A 716 -21.92 -10.25 11.86
N LEU A 717 -22.97 -10.24 11.04
CA LEU A 717 -23.39 -11.34 10.19
C LEU A 717 -23.22 -10.90 8.74
N LEU A 718 -22.27 -11.52 8.03
CA LEU A 718 -21.97 -11.20 6.62
C LEU A 718 -22.42 -12.36 5.74
N ILE A 719 -23.39 -12.12 4.84
CA ILE A 719 -23.98 -13.12 3.96
C ILE A 719 -23.61 -12.79 2.51
N SER A 720 -23.14 -13.78 1.78
CA SER A 720 -22.78 -13.68 0.36
C SER A 720 -23.66 -14.60 -0.49
N ILE A 721 -24.51 -14.01 -1.33
CA ILE A 721 -25.49 -14.69 -2.17
C ILE A 721 -24.99 -14.78 -3.62
N ASN A 722 -25.35 -15.88 -4.30
CA ASN A 722 -25.02 -16.18 -5.71
C ASN A 722 -23.55 -16.51 -5.98
N LYS A 723 -22.83 -17.02 -4.98
CA LYS A 723 -21.49 -17.60 -5.17
C LYS A 723 -21.61 -18.84 -6.06
N HIS A 724 -20.98 -18.87 -7.24
CA HIS A 724 -21.04 -20.02 -8.17
C HIS A 724 -20.42 -21.28 -7.58
N ARG A 725 -19.45 -21.13 -6.66
CA ARG A 725 -18.91 -22.24 -5.89
C ARG A 725 -19.46 -22.19 -4.47
N PRO A 726 -19.97 -23.32 -3.92
CA PRO A 726 -20.23 -23.40 -2.49
C PRO A 726 -18.92 -23.05 -1.78
N ALA A 727 -19.01 -22.14 -0.80
CA ALA A 727 -17.83 -21.74 -0.07
C ALA A 727 -17.27 -22.94 0.68
N ASP A 728 -15.98 -23.20 0.50
CA ASP A 728 -15.26 -24.13 1.34
C ASP A 728 -15.18 -23.52 2.74
N THR A 729 -15.90 -24.14 3.68
CA THR A 729 -15.87 -23.78 5.11
C THR A 729 -14.90 -24.66 5.89
N GLU A 730 -14.29 -25.67 5.28
CA GLU A 730 -13.36 -26.61 5.92
C GLU A 730 -11.93 -26.05 6.03
N THR A 731 -11.57 -25.23 5.05
CA THR A 731 -10.26 -24.57 4.98
C THR A 731 -10.30 -23.16 5.55
N ALA A 732 -9.15 -22.73 6.06
CA ALA A 732 -9.01 -21.36 6.52
C ALA A 732 -9.26 -20.42 5.33
N PRO A 733 -9.98 -19.30 5.54
CA PRO A 733 -10.18 -18.33 4.47
C PRO A 733 -8.82 -17.77 4.04
N ASP A 734 -8.57 -17.80 2.73
CA ASP A 734 -7.27 -17.48 2.12
C ASP A 734 -7.20 -16.09 1.45
#